data_AF-A0A6A6GKI2-F1
#
_entry.id   AF-A0A6A6GKI2-F1
#
_cell.length_a   1.000
_cell.length_b   1.000
_cell.length_c   1.000
_cell.angle_alpha   90.00
_cell.angle_beta   90.00
_cell.angle_gamma   90.00
#
_symmetry.space_group_name_H-M   'P 1'
#
loop_
_entity.id
_entity.type
_entity.pdbx_description
1 polymer ?
#
loop_
_entity_poly.entity_id
_entity_poly.type
_entity_poly.pdbx_seq_one_letter_code
_entity_poly.pdbx_strand_id
1 'polypeptide(L)'
;MAQDAHLFSVRRPRETLGSISNNVSAIPMPPSAMKRSNSIGHIQQVPGTAQHKRSTSGSRMSLAPGRPNQPVFGRSSSGNNLADFGLSTVQRASSQNLLASTGRKSLMPGSFSLATSTPGPSQQSSQDTQRRSSVYNSRPSVGHGPTAHQSFFATAPPQTGMPVDPRRLKDPSTRAQMGQEIMEFLTQRNFELDMKHTLTHKTMTSPTQKDFNLVFQFLYHCIDPAYRFQKNIDAEVPPLLKQMRYPFEKNISKSQLAAVGGNNWSTFLGLLHWMMQLAKMMEAYAVGQFDDACAEAGFDVAADRITFQFLSDAYRTWLSVEDDEEDEEEAQKLIQPHVEAMAAAFEAANSANLEQLKLLEEEGRELQKQIDDLGKSAPRLAKLDEQIKVLEEDRGKFENYNMSMEGKVEKYEHRAKVLDEEIAKIEAELQEADEERRALQDAVDRQGLSVQDIDRMNTERKRLQTGVETAAARLDECREAVGQREAETGQKLEELEDAVSKYNSLGYQIGIIPSDAPNAKGNQYELLLTVNRGPEFGSSQMGGSQSQESDRLLADAGNGYQPHHLLNLDLRGSVKSNILSLRKEVSERRTNAFEQDMNNHELLDKIKEAIDDKQAEVETLGHRVRAAEQEFESTKETTNAQKMKSDAQIEKMEKELQRMRSGLTESVQLMEQREMNTNLEYEQLTLKSATLREELHTELEKMLNDIIKFKVHVQTSLEGYEEFVAQEVEAECEEQEAAEAAEMAGEEGGEA
;
A
#
# COMPACT_ATOMS: atom_id res chain seq x y z
N MET A 1 63.46 -4.75 23.97
CA MET A 1 63.75 -6.16 24.29
C MET A 1 62.43 -6.89 24.09
N ALA A 2 62.27 -8.04 23.44
CA ALA A 2 63.08 -8.92 22.61
C ALA A 2 62.19 -10.18 22.40
N GLN A 3 61.91 -10.56 21.15
CA GLN A 3 62.06 -11.94 20.61
C GLN A 3 61.25 -13.13 21.21
N ASP A 4 60.95 -14.26 20.53
CA ASP A 4 60.83 -14.76 19.12
C ASP A 4 60.32 -16.24 19.23
N ALA A 5 59.79 -17.04 18.28
CA ALA A 5 59.13 -16.98 16.95
C ALA A 5 58.42 -18.38 16.78
N HIS A 6 57.73 -18.89 15.73
CA HIS A 6 57.47 -18.65 14.29
C HIS A 6 55.96 -18.98 13.99
N LEU A 7 55.29 -18.86 12.82
CA LEU A 7 55.57 -18.82 11.36
C LEU A 7 55.59 -20.18 10.59
N PHE A 8 54.98 -20.20 9.38
CA PHE A 8 54.83 -21.29 8.35
C PHE A 8 53.83 -22.46 8.64
N SER A 9 53.13 -23.09 7.67
CA SER A 9 52.80 -22.72 6.26
C SER A 9 51.74 -23.61 5.53
N VAL A 10 50.72 -22.97 4.94
CA VAL A 10 50.14 -23.09 3.57
C VAL A 10 50.38 -24.36 2.69
N ARG A 11 49.29 -24.95 2.11
CA ARG A 11 49.08 -25.21 0.65
C ARG A 11 47.70 -25.82 0.25
N ARG A 12 47.32 -25.69 -1.05
CA ARG A 12 46.20 -26.35 -1.79
C ARG A 12 46.74 -26.99 -3.09
N PRO A 13 46.04 -27.98 -3.69
CA PRO A 13 45.26 -27.81 -4.95
C PRO A 13 43.85 -28.48 -4.85
N ARG A 14 42.86 -28.45 -5.78
CA ARG A 14 42.76 -28.52 -7.28
C ARG A 14 43.10 -29.94 -7.82
N GLU A 15 42.42 -30.61 -8.77
CA GLU A 15 41.49 -30.18 -9.85
C GLU A 15 40.21 -31.06 -10.05
N THR A 16 39.79 -31.38 -11.30
CA THR A 16 38.42 -31.78 -11.73
C THR A 16 38.38 -32.73 -12.95
N LEU A 17 37.17 -33.23 -13.31
CA LEU A 17 36.74 -33.90 -14.57
C LEU A 17 36.93 -35.44 -14.70
N GLY A 18 36.03 -36.08 -15.47
CA GLY A 18 36.15 -37.46 -15.97
C GLY A 18 34.82 -38.18 -16.25
N SER A 19 34.58 -38.61 -17.50
CA SER A 19 33.44 -39.46 -17.94
C SER A 19 33.95 -40.44 -19.01
N ILE A 20 33.32 -41.62 -19.18
CA ILE A 20 33.11 -42.41 -20.43
C ILE A 20 32.58 -43.84 -20.12
N SER A 21 32.10 -44.56 -21.14
CA SER A 21 31.14 -45.67 -21.11
C SER A 21 31.64 -47.04 -21.67
N ASN A 22 30.80 -48.08 -21.49
CA ASN A 22 30.69 -49.37 -22.22
C ASN A 22 31.67 -50.52 -21.93
N ASN A 23 31.13 -51.69 -21.52
CA ASN A 23 30.91 -52.83 -22.46
C ASN A 23 30.18 -54.07 -21.87
N VAL A 24 29.19 -54.57 -22.65
CA VAL A 24 28.85 -55.98 -23.01
C VAL A 24 29.07 -57.14 -22.00
N SER A 25 27.99 -57.87 -21.62
CA SER A 25 27.74 -59.30 -21.95
C SER A 25 26.53 -59.96 -21.21
N ALA A 26 25.97 -61.03 -21.83
CA ALA A 26 25.13 -62.16 -21.31
C ALA A 26 24.13 -61.96 -20.13
N ILE A 27 22.80 -62.12 -20.25
CA ILE A 27 21.96 -63.34 -20.50
C ILE A 27 21.80 -64.26 -19.25
N PRO A 28 20.57 -64.68 -18.79
CA PRO A 28 19.22 -64.13 -19.03
C PRO A 28 18.19 -64.16 -17.83
N MET A 29 17.07 -63.46 -18.04
CA MET A 29 15.63 -63.70 -17.72
C MET A 29 15.14 -65.10 -17.18
N PRO A 30 13.84 -65.28 -16.77
CA PRO A 30 12.91 -64.29 -16.17
C PRO A 30 12.18 -64.46 -14.78
N PRO A 31 11.20 -65.37 -14.48
CA PRO A 31 9.83 -64.91 -14.14
C PRO A 31 9.14 -65.43 -12.83
N SER A 32 8.17 -64.63 -12.32
CA SER A 32 6.94 -65.04 -11.57
C SER A 32 7.08 -65.69 -10.15
N ALA A 33 6.11 -65.65 -9.22
CA ALA A 33 4.66 -65.47 -9.34
C ALA A 33 3.92 -64.94 -8.07
N MET A 34 2.78 -64.27 -8.30
CA MET A 34 1.46 -64.33 -7.60
C MET A 34 1.26 -64.40 -6.05
N LYS A 35 0.37 -63.49 -5.61
CA LYS A 35 -0.79 -63.66 -4.68
C LYS A 35 -0.61 -63.88 -3.15
N ARG A 36 -0.91 -62.80 -2.41
CA ARG A 36 -1.98 -62.67 -1.38
C ARG A 36 -2.39 -63.90 -0.53
N SER A 37 -2.27 -63.80 0.80
CA SER A 37 -3.41 -63.57 1.73
C SER A 37 -3.00 -63.44 3.21
N ASN A 38 -3.93 -63.01 4.06
CA ASN A 38 -3.81 -62.86 5.53
C ASN A 38 -3.72 -64.26 6.23
N SER A 39 -3.47 -64.46 7.53
CA SER A 39 -3.81 -63.66 8.74
C SER A 39 -3.18 -64.22 10.05
N ILE A 40 -3.11 -63.40 11.12
CA ILE A 40 -3.07 -63.75 12.58
C ILE A 40 -1.85 -64.57 13.12
N GLY A 41 -1.25 -64.33 14.29
CA GLY A 41 -1.38 -63.25 15.29
C GLY A 41 -1.28 -63.74 16.76
N HIS A 42 -0.46 -63.12 17.64
CA HIS A 42 -0.41 -63.46 19.08
C HIS A 42 0.21 -62.39 20.02
N ILE A 43 -0.46 -62.12 21.17
CA ILE A 43 0.03 -61.87 22.56
C ILE A 43 1.14 -60.79 22.81
N GLN A 44 1.08 -59.90 23.83
CA GLN A 44 0.75 -60.11 25.27
C GLN A 44 0.32 -58.84 26.07
N GLN A 45 -0.73 -58.95 26.94
CA GLN A 45 -0.96 -58.29 28.29
C GLN A 45 -0.91 -56.74 28.51
N VAL A 46 -1.53 -56.09 29.55
CA VAL A 46 -2.90 -56.07 30.16
C VAL A 46 -3.24 -54.60 30.61
N PRO A 47 -3.99 -54.33 31.71
CA PRO A 47 -5.41 -53.89 31.83
C PRO A 47 -5.60 -52.34 31.79
N GLY A 48 -6.80 -51.74 31.83
CA GLY A 48 -8.22 -52.15 31.91
C GLY A 48 -9.10 -50.85 31.90
N THR A 49 -10.43 -50.82 32.02
CA THR A 49 -11.50 -51.81 32.32
C THR A 49 -12.85 -51.36 31.69
N ALA A 50 -13.75 -52.32 31.41
CA ALA A 50 -15.24 -52.26 31.50
C ALA A 50 -16.11 -51.11 30.89
N GLN A 51 -17.38 -51.30 30.46
CA GLN A 51 -18.16 -52.49 30.06
C GLN A 51 -19.43 -52.12 29.21
N HIS A 52 -19.58 -52.75 28.04
CA HIS A 52 -20.79 -53.44 27.51
C HIS A 52 -22.20 -52.81 27.21
N LYS A 53 -22.75 -53.31 26.07
CA LYS A 53 -24.17 -53.58 25.66
C LYS A 53 -25.00 -52.39 25.12
N ARG A 54 -25.62 -52.47 23.91
CA ARG A 54 -26.78 -53.27 23.37
C ARG A 54 -28.15 -52.65 23.79
N SER A 55 -29.24 -52.65 23.00
CA SER A 55 -29.59 -53.30 21.70
C SER A 55 -30.90 -52.68 21.11
N THR A 56 -31.32 -53.10 19.89
CA THR A 56 -32.70 -53.04 19.30
C THR A 56 -33.31 -51.64 18.99
N SER A 57 -34.39 -51.49 18.20
CA SER A 57 -34.96 -52.17 16.99
C SER A 57 -36.25 -51.43 16.57
N GLY A 58 -36.68 -51.48 15.29
CA GLY A 58 -38.06 -51.07 14.90
C GLY A 58 -38.23 -50.66 13.43
N SER A 59 -39.21 -51.25 12.74
CA SER A 59 -39.49 -51.03 11.29
C SER A 59 -40.97 -50.75 11.02
N ARG A 60 -41.30 -50.08 9.89
CA ARG A 60 -42.43 -50.44 8.98
C ARG A 60 -42.39 -49.65 7.66
N MET A 61 -43.22 -50.07 6.68
CA MET A 61 -43.15 -49.67 5.25
C MET A 61 -44.51 -49.21 4.69
N SER A 62 -44.48 -48.37 3.64
CA SER A 62 -45.54 -48.19 2.60
C SER A 62 -45.08 -47.22 1.48
N LEU A 63 -45.60 -47.24 0.23
CA LEU A 63 -46.01 -48.37 -0.63
C LEU A 63 -46.18 -47.95 -2.12
N ALA A 64 -45.25 -48.34 -3.01
CA ALA A 64 -45.37 -48.32 -4.50
C ALA A 64 -45.57 -46.95 -5.22
N PRO A 65 -45.43 -46.87 -6.57
CA PRO A 65 -44.35 -47.43 -7.41
C PRO A 65 -43.70 -46.40 -8.38
N GLY A 66 -42.40 -46.54 -8.67
CA GLY A 66 -41.67 -45.71 -9.65
C GLY A 66 -40.47 -46.44 -10.27
N ARG A 67 -40.14 -46.14 -11.55
CA ARG A 67 -39.15 -46.89 -12.37
C ARG A 67 -37.67 -46.48 -12.09
N PRO A 68 -36.68 -47.34 -12.43
CA PRO A 68 -35.26 -47.13 -12.14
C PRO A 68 -34.58 -46.10 -13.06
N ASN A 69 -33.35 -45.70 -12.69
CA ASN A 69 -32.67 -44.51 -13.21
C ASN A 69 -31.24 -44.83 -13.71
N GLN A 70 -30.95 -44.63 -15.00
CA GLN A 70 -29.62 -44.46 -15.67
C GLN A 70 -29.75 -44.65 -17.21
N PRO A 71 -28.82 -44.14 -18.06
CA PRO A 71 -28.34 -42.76 -18.22
C PRO A 71 -28.35 -42.35 -19.73
N VAL A 72 -27.42 -41.49 -20.17
CA VAL A 72 -26.99 -41.19 -21.57
C VAL A 72 -27.62 -39.98 -22.30
N PHE A 73 -26.71 -39.27 -22.98
CA PHE A 73 -26.76 -38.04 -23.78
C PHE A 73 -27.90 -37.87 -24.82
N GLY A 74 -28.45 -36.64 -24.92
CA GLY A 74 -27.95 -35.66 -25.92
C GLY A 74 -28.79 -35.31 -27.17
N ARG A 75 -29.18 -34.03 -27.27
CA ARG A 75 -29.59 -33.26 -28.49
C ARG A 75 -30.96 -33.68 -29.10
N SER A 76 -31.66 -32.88 -29.93
CA SER A 76 -31.23 -31.68 -30.69
C SER A 76 -32.28 -30.56 -30.82
N SER A 77 -31.76 -29.39 -31.22
CA SER A 77 -32.28 -28.18 -31.92
C SER A 77 -33.59 -28.29 -32.75
N SER A 78 -34.26 -27.21 -33.21
CA SER A 78 -33.85 -25.82 -33.58
C SER A 78 -35.09 -24.88 -33.58
N GLY A 79 -35.07 -23.56 -33.82
CA GLY A 79 -34.00 -22.61 -34.23
C GLY A 79 -34.56 -21.19 -34.47
N ASN A 80 -33.81 -20.35 -35.22
CA ASN A 80 -34.06 -18.94 -35.60
C ASN A 80 -34.05 -17.86 -34.48
N ASN A 81 -33.54 -16.64 -34.72
CA ASN A 81 -32.50 -16.22 -35.67
C ASN A 81 -31.90 -14.87 -35.23
N LEU A 82 -30.61 -14.63 -35.52
CA LEU A 82 -29.99 -13.31 -35.45
C LEU A 82 -29.02 -13.16 -36.62
N ALA A 83 -29.11 -12.07 -37.37
CA ALA A 83 -28.28 -11.84 -38.55
C ALA A 83 -27.97 -10.35 -38.75
N ASP A 84 -26.68 -10.02 -38.75
CA ASP A 84 -26.14 -8.88 -39.49
C ASP A 84 -24.68 -9.20 -39.90
N PHE A 85 -24.40 -9.16 -41.20
CA PHE A 85 -23.21 -8.58 -41.84
C PHE A 85 -23.12 -9.01 -43.32
N GLY A 86 -23.25 -8.06 -44.25
CA GLY A 86 -22.73 -8.16 -45.62
C GLY A 86 -21.28 -7.67 -45.64
N LEU A 87 -20.26 -8.49 -45.94
CA LEU A 87 -19.85 -9.01 -47.26
C LEU A 87 -19.04 -8.03 -48.13
N SER A 88 -17.75 -8.37 -48.31
CA SER A 88 -16.95 -8.26 -49.55
C SER A 88 -16.43 -6.85 -49.97
N THR A 89 -15.38 -6.67 -50.80
CA THR A 89 -14.59 -7.65 -51.59
C THR A 89 -13.11 -7.21 -51.85
N VAL A 90 -12.13 -8.10 -51.57
CA VAL A 90 -11.02 -8.55 -52.46
C VAL A 90 -9.96 -7.58 -53.08
N GLN A 91 -8.73 -8.12 -53.25
CA GLN A 91 -7.50 -7.63 -53.95
C GLN A 91 -6.42 -6.85 -53.15
N ARG A 92 -5.17 -6.96 -53.63
CA ARG A 92 -3.91 -6.63 -52.91
C ARG A 92 -3.18 -5.42 -53.51
N ALA A 93 -2.44 -4.69 -52.66
CA ALA A 93 -1.07 -4.23 -52.97
C ALA A 93 -0.27 -4.05 -51.66
N SER A 94 1.06 -4.17 -51.73
CA SER A 94 1.95 -4.20 -50.56
C SER A 94 2.92 -3.03 -50.51
N SER A 95 3.07 -2.38 -49.35
CA SER A 95 4.37 -1.85 -48.89
C SER A 95 4.39 -1.61 -47.37
N GLN A 96 5.60 -1.50 -46.82
CA GLN A 96 5.96 -1.43 -45.40
C GLN A 96 5.93 0.02 -44.85
N ASN A 97 6.13 0.31 -43.56
CA ASN A 97 5.84 -0.34 -42.26
C ASN A 97 6.47 0.55 -41.14
N LEU A 98 5.91 0.57 -39.92
CA LEU A 98 6.46 1.23 -38.69
C LEU A 98 6.56 2.78 -38.76
N LEU A 99 6.54 3.56 -37.66
CA LEU A 99 6.41 3.33 -36.20
C LEU A 99 5.56 4.52 -35.67
N ALA A 100 4.43 4.38 -34.97
CA ALA A 100 4.25 4.02 -33.55
C ALA A 100 5.10 4.88 -32.55
N SER A 101 4.56 5.45 -31.46
CA SER A 101 3.15 5.57 -31.04
C SER A 101 2.88 6.71 -30.02
N THR A 102 1.59 6.92 -29.75
CA THR A 102 0.88 7.50 -28.58
C THR A 102 1.64 7.69 -27.24
N GLY A 103 1.26 8.61 -26.32
CA GLY A 103 0.19 9.64 -26.34
C GLY A 103 -0.30 10.09 -24.93
N ARG A 104 -0.91 11.29 -24.85
CA ARG A 104 -1.91 11.85 -23.87
C ARG A 104 -1.85 11.46 -22.36
N LYS A 105 -1.62 12.42 -21.43
CA LYS A 105 -2.62 13.23 -20.62
C LYS A 105 -3.38 12.43 -19.52
N SER A 106 -3.78 12.96 -18.35
CA SER A 106 -3.71 14.31 -17.71
C SER A 106 -4.07 14.24 -16.19
N LEU A 107 -3.96 15.35 -15.44
CA LEU A 107 -4.38 15.49 -14.02
C LEU A 107 -5.08 16.85 -13.75
N MET A 108 -5.58 17.05 -12.51
CA MET A 108 -6.62 18.02 -12.08
C MET A 108 -6.25 19.54 -12.02
N PRO A 109 -7.27 20.45 -11.96
CA PRO A 109 -7.16 21.87 -11.57
C PRO A 109 -7.18 22.06 -10.02
N GLY A 110 -6.95 23.23 -9.41
CA GLY A 110 -6.57 24.58 -9.90
C GLY A 110 -7.23 25.71 -9.04
N SER A 111 -6.59 26.88 -8.83
CA SER A 111 -7.25 28.11 -8.31
C SER A 111 -6.38 29.40 -8.45
N PHE A 112 -7.00 30.56 -8.18
CA PHE A 112 -6.58 31.94 -8.44
C PHE A 112 -5.65 32.59 -7.38
N SER A 113 -4.83 33.57 -7.80
CA SER A 113 -4.98 34.99 -7.37
C SER A 113 -4.22 35.95 -8.31
N LEU A 114 -4.39 37.27 -8.16
CA LEU A 114 -4.10 38.29 -9.20
C LEU A 114 -3.51 39.61 -8.66
N ALA A 115 -2.33 40.01 -9.20
CA ALA A 115 -1.72 41.36 -9.20
C ALA A 115 -1.37 42.00 -7.83
N THR A 116 -0.40 42.90 -7.69
CA THR A 116 0.48 43.63 -8.66
C THR A 116 1.97 43.17 -8.49
N SER A 117 3.09 43.82 -8.86
CA SER A 117 3.41 45.15 -9.42
C SER A 117 4.68 45.11 -10.32
N THR A 118 5.36 46.25 -10.54
CA THR A 118 6.56 46.44 -11.40
C THR A 118 7.43 47.62 -10.85
N PRO A 119 8.71 47.83 -11.25
CA PRO A 119 9.48 47.21 -12.36
C PRO A 119 10.86 46.60 -11.97
N GLY A 120 11.61 46.10 -12.96
CA GLY A 120 12.92 45.40 -12.81
C GLY A 120 14.17 46.29 -12.99
N PRO A 121 15.33 45.81 -13.54
CA PRO A 121 15.44 44.75 -14.56
C PRO A 121 16.57 43.67 -14.43
N SER A 122 16.31 42.52 -15.04
CA SER A 122 17.23 41.57 -15.74
C SER A 122 18.69 41.32 -15.27
N GLN A 123 19.02 40.03 -15.07
CA GLN A 123 19.81 39.29 -16.09
C GLN A 123 19.65 37.75 -16.01
N GLN A 124 20.19 37.10 -17.04
CA GLN A 124 20.30 35.66 -17.37
C GLN A 124 20.85 34.75 -16.25
N SER A 125 20.68 33.41 -16.24
CA SER A 125 20.02 32.48 -17.19
C SER A 125 19.87 31.06 -16.63
N SER A 126 18.94 30.29 -17.23
CA SER A 126 18.94 28.82 -17.38
C SER A 126 18.68 27.90 -16.18
N GLN A 127 17.86 26.88 -16.49
CA GLN A 127 17.91 25.45 -16.10
C GLN A 127 18.89 24.99 -14.98
N ASP A 128 18.52 24.04 -14.11
CA ASP A 128 17.52 22.98 -14.33
C ASP A 128 16.83 22.45 -13.05
N THR A 129 15.79 21.64 -13.23
CA THR A 129 15.07 20.98 -12.12
C THR A 129 15.85 19.78 -11.55
N GLN A 130 15.95 19.68 -10.22
CA GLN A 130 15.84 18.38 -9.54
C GLN A 130 15.37 18.49 -8.08
N ARG A 131 14.63 17.48 -7.64
CA ARG A 131 14.07 17.39 -6.29
C ARG A 131 15.12 16.86 -5.30
N ARG A 132 15.14 17.41 -4.08
CA ARG A 132 15.92 16.85 -2.97
C ARG A 132 15.26 15.58 -2.43
N SER A 133 16.04 14.52 -2.26
CA SER A 133 15.84 13.50 -1.24
C SER A 133 17.21 13.18 -0.62
N SER A 134 17.25 13.10 0.71
CA SER A 134 18.51 13.08 1.47
C SER A 134 18.75 11.72 2.11
N VAL A 135 19.70 10.96 1.55
CA VAL A 135 20.35 9.84 2.23
C VAL A 135 21.85 10.09 2.23
N TYR A 136 22.45 10.13 3.42
CA TYR A 136 23.89 10.30 3.58
C TYR A 136 24.63 9.14 2.91
N ASN A 137 25.68 9.46 2.14
CA ASN A 137 26.73 8.48 1.85
C ASN A 137 28.08 9.18 1.72
N SER A 138 29.03 8.79 2.57
CA SER A 138 30.26 9.55 2.83
C SER A 138 31.31 9.36 1.73
N ARG A 139 31.80 10.45 1.13
CA ARG A 139 32.97 10.38 0.24
C ARG A 139 33.74 11.71 0.19
N PRO A 140 35.06 11.72 0.42
CA PRO A 140 35.88 12.88 0.11
C PRO A 140 36.07 13.01 -1.41
N SER A 141 35.89 14.23 -1.93
CA SER A 141 36.55 14.71 -3.15
C SER A 141 38.03 14.98 -2.81
N VAL A 142 38.99 15.03 -3.74
CA VAL A 142 39.02 15.71 -5.04
C VAL A 142 39.55 14.77 -6.14
N GLY A 143 38.98 14.85 -7.34
CA GLY A 143 39.51 14.18 -8.53
C GLY A 143 40.16 15.16 -9.50
N HIS A 144 40.88 14.65 -10.51
CA HIS A 144 41.20 15.28 -11.80
C HIS A 144 41.52 14.14 -12.79
N GLY A 145 41.26 14.33 -14.09
CA GLY A 145 41.70 13.41 -15.16
C GLY A 145 42.82 14.01 -16.02
N PRO A 146 43.18 13.40 -17.16
CA PRO A 146 42.77 12.10 -17.69
C PRO A 146 43.84 11.01 -17.50
N THR A 147 43.60 9.83 -18.09
CA THR A 147 44.43 8.61 -18.00
C THR A 147 45.94 8.80 -18.25
N ALA A 148 46.75 8.41 -17.26
CA ALA A 148 48.14 8.00 -17.43
C ALA A 148 48.34 6.65 -16.70
N HIS A 149 49.12 5.74 -17.26
CA HIS A 149 49.30 4.39 -16.71
C HIS A 149 50.03 4.45 -15.35
N GLN A 150 49.52 3.72 -14.35
CA GLN A 150 50.19 3.53 -13.07
C GLN A 150 50.50 2.05 -12.84
N SER A 151 51.74 1.79 -12.40
CA SER A 151 52.34 0.45 -12.35
C SER A 151 52.10 -0.24 -11.00
N PHE A 152 52.16 -1.57 -11.00
CA PHE A 152 51.68 -2.43 -9.90
C PHE A 152 52.60 -2.50 -8.65
N PHE A 153 53.41 -1.47 -8.38
CA PHE A 153 54.30 -1.38 -7.22
C PHE A 153 53.90 -0.23 -6.31
N ALA A 154 53.37 -0.57 -5.13
CA ALA A 154 52.94 0.40 -4.14
C ALA A 154 54.13 1.00 -3.37
N THR A 155 54.19 2.32 -3.31
CA THR A 155 54.96 3.07 -2.30
C THR A 155 54.03 3.48 -1.14
N ALA A 156 54.62 3.81 0.01
CA ALA A 156 53.89 4.24 1.20
C ALA A 156 52.93 5.44 0.95
N PRO A 157 51.85 5.60 1.73
CA PRO A 157 50.90 6.70 1.56
C PRO A 157 51.61 8.07 1.58
N PRO A 158 51.18 9.02 0.74
CA PRO A 158 51.86 10.29 0.59
C PRO A 158 51.84 11.08 1.90
N GLN A 159 52.98 11.66 2.26
CA GLN A 159 53.05 12.69 3.29
C GLN A 159 52.06 13.81 2.92
N THR A 160 51.21 14.21 3.86
CA THR A 160 50.27 15.31 3.63
C THR A 160 51.05 16.60 3.39
N GLY A 161 50.89 17.16 2.19
CA GLY A 161 51.55 18.41 1.79
C GLY A 161 51.19 19.56 2.73
N MET A 162 52.05 20.57 2.78
CA MET A 162 51.84 21.77 3.58
C MET A 162 50.46 22.39 3.27
N PRO A 163 49.57 22.57 4.26
CA PRO A 163 48.23 23.09 4.02
C PRO A 163 48.27 24.46 3.34
N VAL A 164 47.56 24.59 2.21
CA VAL A 164 47.44 25.85 1.48
C VAL A 164 46.42 26.75 2.18
N ASP A 165 46.80 27.99 2.48
CA ASP A 165 45.92 28.95 3.14
C ASP A 165 44.80 29.41 2.18
N PRO A 166 43.51 29.17 2.52
CA PRO A 166 42.39 29.51 1.64
C PRO A 166 42.08 31.01 1.62
N ARG A 167 42.60 31.80 2.57
CA ARG A 167 42.20 33.21 2.82
C ARG A 167 42.78 34.21 1.82
N ARG A 168 43.22 33.74 0.64
CA ARG A 168 43.68 34.53 -0.52
C ARG A 168 44.69 35.65 -0.18
N LEU A 169 45.55 35.46 0.82
CA LEU A 169 46.42 36.49 1.44
C LEU A 169 47.33 37.30 0.49
N LYS A 170 47.43 36.95 -0.79
CA LYS A 170 48.12 37.75 -1.83
C LYS A 170 47.26 38.91 -2.35
N ASP A 171 45.94 38.80 -2.30
CA ASP A 171 44.99 39.84 -2.71
C ASP A 171 45.22 41.14 -1.90
N PRO A 172 45.42 42.30 -2.56
CA PRO A 172 45.48 43.59 -1.88
C PRO A 172 44.19 43.93 -1.10
N SER A 173 43.01 43.55 -1.60
CA SER A 173 41.72 43.90 -1.00
C SER A 173 41.52 43.20 0.34
N THR A 174 41.72 41.87 0.37
CA THR A 174 41.63 41.08 1.61
C THR A 174 42.64 41.56 2.65
N ARG A 175 43.86 41.92 2.24
CA ARG A 175 44.88 42.46 3.16
C ARG A 175 44.51 43.84 3.72
N ALA A 176 43.91 44.72 2.91
CA ALA A 176 43.45 46.02 3.40
C ALA A 176 42.37 45.86 4.47
N GLN A 177 41.38 44.99 4.22
CA GLN A 177 40.34 44.66 5.20
C GLN A 177 40.94 44.05 6.49
N MET A 178 41.79 43.02 6.38
CA MET A 178 42.42 42.40 7.55
C MET A 178 43.23 43.41 8.38
N GLY A 179 43.97 44.31 7.73
CA GLY A 179 44.72 45.36 8.40
C GLY A 179 43.83 46.39 9.11
N GLN A 180 42.70 46.75 8.50
CA GLN A 180 41.72 47.64 9.12
C GLN A 180 41.07 47.00 10.36
N GLU A 181 40.59 45.76 10.25
CA GLU A 181 39.97 45.03 11.38
C GLU A 181 40.93 44.88 12.57
N ILE A 182 42.22 44.59 12.31
CA ILE A 182 43.24 44.52 13.37
C ILE A 182 43.46 45.91 13.98
N MET A 183 43.64 46.96 13.18
CA MET A 183 43.88 48.31 13.71
C MET A 183 42.71 48.80 14.59
N GLU A 184 41.48 48.52 14.16
CA GLU A 184 40.26 48.79 14.93
C GLU A 184 40.25 48.02 16.25
N PHE A 185 40.51 46.70 16.24
CA PHE A 185 40.56 45.87 17.45
C PHE A 185 41.60 46.35 18.46
N LEU A 186 42.80 46.72 17.98
CA LEU A 186 43.90 47.23 18.81
C LEU A 186 43.57 48.60 19.41
N THR A 187 42.88 49.46 18.64
CA THR A 187 42.41 50.76 19.14
C THR A 187 41.33 50.58 20.21
N GLN A 188 40.34 49.70 19.96
CA GLN A 188 39.24 49.40 20.89
C GLN A 188 39.71 48.85 22.25
N ARG A 189 40.82 48.08 22.28
CA ARG A 189 41.42 47.54 23.51
C ARG A 189 42.63 48.34 24.02
N ASN A 190 42.77 49.62 23.62
CA ASN A 190 43.78 50.55 24.14
C ASN A 190 45.25 50.06 24.00
N PHE A 191 45.60 49.38 22.90
CA PHE A 191 46.94 48.82 22.64
C PHE A 191 48.09 49.78 22.96
N GLU A 192 47.96 51.06 22.55
CA GLU A 192 49.05 52.03 22.71
C GLU A 192 49.36 52.38 24.18
N LEU A 193 48.36 52.25 25.07
CA LEU A 193 48.48 52.52 26.50
C LEU A 193 49.12 51.34 27.25
N ASP A 194 48.72 50.11 26.88
CA ASP A 194 49.24 48.87 27.46
C ASP A 194 50.68 48.59 26.99
N MET A 195 50.88 48.47 25.67
CA MET A 195 52.18 48.17 25.04
C MET A 195 53.11 49.38 24.92
N LYS A 196 52.66 50.58 25.33
CA LYS A 196 53.42 51.84 25.36
C LYS A 196 54.13 52.14 24.04
N HIS A 197 53.40 51.93 22.94
CA HIS A 197 53.93 51.98 21.59
C HIS A 197 52.85 52.38 20.58
N THR A 198 53.04 53.53 19.94
CA THR A 198 52.11 54.06 18.93
C THR A 198 52.25 53.35 17.59
N LEU A 199 51.11 52.96 17.00
CA LEU A 199 51.05 52.31 15.70
C LEU A 199 50.83 53.34 14.59
N THR A 200 51.56 53.19 13.48
CA THR A 200 51.41 54.09 12.32
C THR A 200 50.49 53.45 11.28
N HIS A 201 49.78 54.24 10.48
CA HIS A 201 48.98 53.73 9.34
C HIS A 201 49.79 52.83 8.36
N LYS A 202 51.13 52.96 8.34
CA LYS A 202 52.03 52.10 7.55
C LYS A 202 52.28 50.72 8.16
N THR A 203 52.00 50.50 9.45
CA THR A 203 52.28 49.23 10.14
C THR A 203 51.52 48.05 9.53
N MET A 204 50.29 48.25 9.04
CA MET A 204 49.53 47.17 8.39
C MET A 204 49.98 46.86 6.95
N THR A 205 50.76 47.74 6.32
CA THR A 205 51.32 47.52 4.97
C THR A 205 52.79 47.11 4.96
N SER A 206 53.56 47.58 5.94
CA SER A 206 55.02 47.48 6.03
C SER A 206 55.46 47.73 7.49
N PRO A 207 55.26 46.76 8.40
CA PRO A 207 55.59 46.92 9.82
C PRO A 207 57.09 46.89 10.06
N THR A 208 57.51 47.50 11.17
CA THR A 208 58.81 47.17 11.77
C THR A 208 58.74 45.83 12.50
N GLN A 209 59.90 45.21 12.77
CA GLN A 209 59.95 44.01 13.61
C GLN A 209 59.43 44.29 15.04
N LYS A 210 59.57 45.53 15.55
CA LYS A 210 59.03 45.92 16.85
C LYS A 210 57.50 45.92 16.84
N ASP A 211 56.89 46.48 15.79
CA ASP A 211 55.44 46.54 15.66
C ASP A 211 54.83 45.13 15.68
N PHE A 212 55.37 44.21 14.86
CA PHE A 212 54.90 42.83 14.83
C PHE A 212 55.07 42.12 16.17
N ASN A 213 56.23 42.26 16.82
CA ASN A 213 56.49 41.62 18.10
C ASN A 213 55.46 42.05 19.15
N LEU A 214 55.21 43.36 19.28
CA LEU A 214 54.27 43.89 20.29
C LEU A 214 52.80 43.56 19.94
N VAL A 215 52.41 43.63 18.66
CA VAL A 215 51.05 43.25 18.23
C VAL A 215 50.82 41.74 18.41
N PHE A 216 51.82 40.89 18.16
CA PHE A 216 51.72 39.46 18.47
C PHE A 216 51.57 39.23 19.98
N GLN A 217 52.39 39.88 20.80
CA GLN A 217 52.34 39.74 22.26
C GLN A 217 50.99 40.18 22.81
N PHE A 218 50.47 41.33 22.41
CA PHE A 218 49.14 41.81 22.79
C PHE A 218 48.03 40.86 22.37
N LEU A 219 47.97 40.45 21.09
CA LEU A 219 46.95 39.51 20.62
C LEU A 219 47.05 38.13 21.29
N TYR A 220 48.24 37.71 21.72
CA TYR A 220 48.41 36.51 22.52
C TYR A 220 47.94 36.70 23.98
N HIS A 221 48.19 37.86 24.60
CA HIS A 221 47.64 38.17 25.93
C HIS A 221 46.10 38.30 25.92
N CYS A 222 45.47 38.66 24.80
CA CYS A 222 44.02 38.57 24.61
C CYS A 222 43.49 37.12 24.52
N ILE A 223 44.36 36.12 24.35
CA ILE A 223 44.03 34.69 24.28
C ILE A 223 44.39 33.99 25.60
N ASP A 224 45.55 34.34 26.17
CA ASP A 224 46.10 33.81 27.43
C ASP A 224 46.69 34.97 28.25
N PRO A 225 45.89 35.59 29.14
CA PRO A 225 46.36 36.69 29.99
C PRO A 225 47.43 36.29 31.01
N ALA A 226 47.58 35.00 31.31
CA ALA A 226 48.53 34.50 32.31
C ALA A 226 49.93 34.25 31.71
N TYR A 227 50.04 34.13 30.39
CA TYR A 227 51.31 33.89 29.70
C TYR A 227 52.36 34.98 29.99
N ARG A 228 53.63 34.59 30.03
CA ARG A 228 54.76 35.53 30.14
C ARG A 228 55.84 35.14 29.15
N PHE A 229 56.09 36.00 28.17
CA PHE A 229 57.18 35.87 27.21
C PHE A 229 58.54 35.97 27.92
N GLN A 230 59.45 35.02 27.66
CA GLN A 230 60.75 34.94 28.36
C GLN A 230 61.96 35.00 27.43
N LYS A 231 61.77 34.64 26.16
CA LYS A 231 62.80 34.59 25.11
C LYS A 231 62.39 35.48 23.95
N ASN A 232 63.28 35.61 22.97
CA ASN A 232 62.97 36.36 21.75
C ASN A 232 61.78 35.73 20.99
N ILE A 233 60.95 36.57 20.39
CA ILE A 233 59.73 36.18 19.66
C ILE A 233 59.99 35.14 18.54
N ASP A 234 61.15 35.16 17.88
CA ASP A 234 61.53 34.16 16.86
C ASP A 234 61.73 32.74 17.43
N ALA A 235 61.89 32.60 18.75
CA ALA A 235 61.95 31.32 19.44
C ALA A 235 60.61 30.89 20.08
N GLU A 236 59.77 31.84 20.49
CA GLU A 236 58.50 31.54 21.20
C GLU A 236 57.28 31.47 20.28
N VAL A 237 57.23 32.21 19.17
CA VAL A 237 56.10 32.11 18.23
C VAL A 237 55.90 30.67 17.69
N PRO A 238 56.93 29.93 17.20
CA PRO A 238 56.70 28.59 16.64
C PRO A 238 56.03 27.58 17.60
N PRO A 239 56.43 27.42 18.88
CA PRO A 239 55.69 26.56 19.80
C PRO A 239 54.31 27.12 20.18
N LEU A 240 54.13 28.45 20.30
CA LEU A 240 52.83 29.04 20.62
C LEU A 240 51.81 28.85 19.50
N LEU A 241 52.21 28.98 18.23
CA LEU A 241 51.37 28.64 17.07
C LEU A 241 50.88 27.19 17.13
N LYS A 242 51.77 26.27 17.52
CA LYS A 242 51.45 24.85 17.65
C LYS A 242 50.52 24.56 18.84
N GLN A 243 50.69 25.28 19.95
CA GLN A 243 49.81 25.18 21.13
C GLN A 243 48.40 25.69 20.81
N MET A 244 48.28 26.83 20.12
CA MET A 244 47.02 27.35 19.58
C MET A 244 46.46 26.51 18.40
N ARG A 245 47.18 25.48 17.93
CA ARG A 245 46.85 24.64 16.76
C ARG A 245 46.60 25.45 15.47
N TYR A 246 47.38 26.52 15.25
CA TYR A 246 47.26 27.37 14.06
C TYR A 246 47.40 26.54 12.78
N PRO A 247 46.37 26.46 11.89
CA PRO A 247 46.35 25.51 10.77
C PRO A 247 47.51 25.64 9.77
N PHE A 248 48.19 26.79 9.76
CA PHE A 248 49.29 27.12 8.86
C PHE A 248 50.64 27.28 9.59
N GLU A 249 50.79 26.71 10.80
CA GLU A 249 52.05 26.71 11.59
C GLU A 249 53.27 26.32 10.74
N LYS A 250 53.11 25.31 9.87
CA LYS A 250 54.19 24.74 9.05
C LYS A 250 54.64 25.67 7.92
N ASN A 251 53.83 26.67 7.59
CA ASN A 251 54.11 27.66 6.54
C ASN A 251 54.95 28.84 7.07
N ILE A 252 55.21 28.89 8.38
CA ILE A 252 55.96 29.95 9.05
C ILE A 252 57.24 29.34 9.64
N SER A 253 58.40 29.77 9.14
CA SER A 253 59.70 29.32 9.63
C SER A 253 60.38 30.37 10.52
N LYS A 254 61.27 29.90 11.41
CA LYS A 254 62.04 30.77 12.32
C LYS A 254 62.84 31.87 11.59
N SER A 255 63.38 31.59 10.41
CA SER A 255 64.11 32.59 9.60
C SER A 255 63.20 33.67 9.01
N GLN A 256 61.91 33.39 8.81
CA GLN A 256 60.93 34.40 8.36
C GLN A 256 60.48 35.29 9.53
N LEU A 257 60.36 34.72 10.73
CA LEU A 257 60.01 35.45 11.97
C LEU A 257 61.08 36.46 12.41
N ALA A 258 62.33 36.29 11.96
CA ALA A 258 63.41 37.25 12.18
C ALA A 258 63.39 38.47 11.22
N ALA A 259 62.50 38.48 10.21
CA ALA A 259 62.43 39.52 9.18
C ALA A 259 61.00 39.72 8.63
N VAL A 260 60.04 39.97 9.52
CA VAL A 260 58.59 39.89 9.22
C VAL A 260 58.05 40.94 8.23
N GLY A 261 58.68 42.10 8.14
CA GLY A 261 58.31 43.18 7.20
C GLY A 261 58.69 42.94 5.74
N GLY A 262 59.21 41.76 5.40
CA GLY A 262 59.59 41.38 4.04
C GLY A 262 58.43 40.88 3.17
N ASN A 263 58.77 40.21 2.06
CA ASN A 263 57.81 39.69 1.07
C ASN A 263 56.76 38.70 1.63
N ASN A 264 56.97 38.17 2.84
CA ASN A 264 56.05 37.26 3.51
C ASN A 264 55.10 37.96 4.51
N TRP A 265 55.07 39.31 4.56
CA TRP A 265 54.19 40.06 5.45
C TRP A 265 52.72 39.66 5.32
N SER A 266 52.25 39.29 4.13
CA SER A 266 50.90 38.75 3.91
C SER A 266 50.57 37.55 4.80
N THR A 267 51.52 36.64 5.03
CA THR A 267 51.35 35.46 5.89
C THR A 267 51.29 35.85 7.37
N PHE A 268 52.08 36.85 7.78
CA PHE A 268 52.09 37.35 9.16
C PHE A 268 50.85 38.21 9.49
N LEU A 269 50.39 39.04 8.55
CA LEU A 269 49.13 39.76 8.65
C LEU A 269 47.94 38.78 8.75
N GLY A 270 47.94 37.71 7.95
CA GLY A 270 46.96 36.63 8.06
C GLY A 270 47.03 35.88 9.40
N LEU A 271 48.22 35.69 9.97
CA LEU A 271 48.36 35.12 11.32
C LEU A 271 47.76 36.05 12.39
N LEU A 272 48.14 37.33 12.41
CA LEU A 272 47.63 38.28 13.40
C LEU A 272 46.10 38.45 13.28
N HIS A 273 45.56 38.47 12.06
CA HIS A 273 44.11 38.48 11.82
C HIS A 273 43.42 37.26 12.42
N TRP A 274 44.03 36.07 12.28
CA TRP A 274 43.49 34.85 12.87
C TRP A 274 43.55 34.86 14.41
N MET A 275 44.63 35.36 15.01
CA MET A 275 44.73 35.51 16.47
C MET A 275 43.70 36.51 17.00
N MET A 276 43.49 37.63 16.31
CA MET A 276 42.44 38.60 16.62
C MET A 276 41.04 37.96 16.55
N GLN A 277 40.74 37.18 15.51
CA GLN A 277 39.45 36.49 15.40
C GLN A 277 39.29 35.38 16.45
N LEU A 278 40.37 34.67 16.82
CA LEU A 278 40.37 33.70 17.92
C LEU A 278 40.08 34.36 19.27
N ALA A 279 40.71 35.51 19.56
CA ALA A 279 40.43 36.30 20.76
C ALA A 279 38.96 36.76 20.81
N LYS A 280 38.44 37.35 19.71
CA LYS A 280 37.01 37.71 19.60
C LYS A 280 36.08 36.53 19.85
N MET A 281 36.41 35.36 19.30
CA MET A 281 35.60 34.14 19.44
C MET A 281 35.61 33.61 20.88
N MET A 282 36.77 33.61 21.56
CA MET A 282 36.88 33.20 22.96
C MET A 282 36.11 34.12 23.90
N GLU A 283 36.19 35.44 23.68
CA GLU A 283 35.41 36.45 24.43
C GLU A 283 33.90 36.26 24.23
N ALA A 284 33.46 36.04 22.98
CA ALA A 284 32.06 35.75 22.65
C ALA A 284 31.55 34.44 23.29
N TYR A 285 32.38 33.39 23.38
CA TYR A 285 32.04 32.17 24.13
C TYR A 285 31.95 32.40 25.65
N ALA A 286 32.85 33.21 26.23
CA ALA A 286 32.83 33.52 27.66
C ALA A 286 31.61 34.35 28.07
N VAL A 287 31.15 35.26 27.20
CA VAL A 287 29.95 36.09 27.40
C VAL A 287 28.65 35.37 27.04
N GLY A 288 28.72 34.20 26.39
CA GLY A 288 27.53 33.39 26.04
C GLY A 288 26.83 33.78 24.73
N GLN A 289 27.51 34.50 23.83
CA GLN A 289 26.93 34.98 22.56
C GLN A 289 26.51 33.86 21.58
N PHE A 290 26.87 32.60 21.87
CA PHE A 290 26.57 31.44 21.04
C PHE A 290 25.58 30.46 21.67
N ASP A 291 25.01 30.77 22.84
CA ASP A 291 24.14 29.85 23.60
C ASP A 291 22.88 29.47 22.84
N ASP A 292 22.17 30.43 22.26
CA ASP A 292 20.97 30.18 21.45
C ASP A 292 21.30 29.22 20.27
N ALA A 293 22.47 29.38 19.66
CA ALA A 293 22.94 28.52 18.57
C ALA A 293 23.41 27.13 19.05
N CYS A 294 23.85 27.01 20.30
CA CYS A 294 24.08 25.71 20.94
C CYS A 294 22.75 25.01 21.26
N ALA A 295 21.76 25.73 21.79
CA ALA A 295 20.43 25.21 22.06
C ALA A 295 19.70 24.77 20.78
N GLU A 296 19.75 25.56 19.70
CA GLU A 296 19.27 25.17 18.36
C GLU A 296 19.97 23.90 17.83
N ALA A 297 21.25 23.71 18.17
CA ALA A 297 22.02 22.50 17.82
C ALA A 297 21.74 21.29 18.74
N GLY A 298 20.87 21.43 19.75
CA GLY A 298 20.51 20.37 20.70
C GLY A 298 21.42 20.27 21.93
N PHE A 299 22.22 21.30 22.21
CA PHE A 299 23.09 21.40 23.38
C PHE A 299 22.65 22.57 24.25
N ASP A 300 21.84 22.32 25.28
CA ASP A 300 21.57 23.32 26.32
C ASP A 300 22.85 23.53 27.16
N VAL A 301 23.35 24.77 27.16
CA VAL A 301 24.53 25.21 27.93
C VAL A 301 24.14 26.26 28.97
N ALA A 302 22.88 26.71 29.00
CA ALA A 302 22.43 27.79 29.88
C ALA A 302 22.42 27.33 31.34
N ALA A 303 21.86 26.14 31.62
CA ALA A 303 21.89 25.53 32.94
C ALA A 303 23.33 25.27 33.44
N ASP A 304 24.20 24.80 32.55
CA ASP A 304 25.62 24.59 32.84
C ASP A 304 26.31 25.91 33.19
N ARG A 305 26.12 27.00 32.41
CA ARG A 305 26.79 28.28 32.73
C ARG A 305 26.28 28.90 34.02
N ILE A 306 24.96 28.86 34.30
CA ILE A 306 24.42 29.34 35.58
C ILE A 306 25.09 28.60 36.75
N THR A 307 25.23 27.27 36.62
CA THR A 307 25.88 26.42 37.62
C THR A 307 27.38 26.69 37.74
N PHE A 308 28.12 26.82 36.64
CA PHE A 308 29.55 27.12 36.66
C PHE A 308 29.86 28.55 37.13
N GLN A 309 28.98 29.52 36.90
CA GLN A 309 29.12 30.88 37.44
C GLN A 309 28.93 30.86 38.96
N PHE A 310 27.86 30.21 39.44
CA PHE A 310 27.63 29.99 40.87
C PHE A 310 28.85 29.32 41.53
N LEU A 311 29.31 28.19 40.99
CA LEU A 311 30.47 27.47 41.51
C LEU A 311 31.74 28.34 41.50
N SER A 312 31.97 29.13 40.46
CA SER A 312 33.16 29.98 40.35
C SER A 312 33.17 31.10 41.39
N ASP A 313 32.04 31.78 41.59
CA ASP A 313 31.97 32.93 42.48
C ASP A 313 31.79 32.50 43.94
N ALA A 314 31.00 31.46 44.23
CA ALA A 314 30.94 30.88 45.58
C ALA A 314 32.30 30.29 46.01
N TYR A 315 33.04 29.63 45.11
CA TYR A 315 34.39 29.11 45.42
C TYR A 315 35.43 30.23 45.61
N ARG A 316 35.32 31.35 44.88
CA ARG A 316 36.13 32.56 45.13
C ARG A 316 35.85 33.14 46.51
N THR A 317 34.58 33.26 46.89
CA THR A 317 34.15 33.77 48.19
C THR A 317 34.64 32.85 49.32
N TRP A 318 34.51 31.52 49.15
CA TRP A 318 35.03 30.52 50.07
C TRP A 318 36.56 30.57 50.21
N LEU A 319 37.31 30.75 49.11
CA LEU A 319 38.76 30.98 49.12
C LEU A 319 39.20 32.34 49.70
N SER A 320 38.27 33.21 50.09
CA SER A 320 38.55 34.49 50.77
C SER A 320 38.11 34.54 52.23
N VAL A 321 37.59 33.43 52.77
CA VAL A 321 37.46 33.18 54.21
C VAL A 321 38.86 32.92 54.77
N GLU A 322 39.20 33.51 55.92
CA GLU A 322 40.46 33.23 56.60
C GLU A 322 40.30 31.97 57.50
N ASP A 323 41.33 31.12 57.58
CA ASP A 323 41.27 29.79 58.23
C ASP A 323 40.88 29.82 59.74
N ASP A 324 40.81 31.00 60.37
CA ASP A 324 40.39 31.20 61.76
C ASP A 324 38.85 31.25 61.95
N GLU A 325 38.05 31.38 60.87
CA GLU A 325 36.58 31.36 60.90
C GLU A 325 36.01 29.92 60.89
N GLU A 326 36.16 29.18 62.00
CA GLU A 326 35.63 27.80 62.16
C GLU A 326 34.09 27.67 62.18
N ASP A 327 33.33 28.78 62.15
CA ASP A 327 31.87 28.77 62.27
C ASP A 327 31.16 28.48 60.93
N GLU A 328 30.71 27.23 60.79
CA GLU A 328 30.03 26.68 59.61
C GLU A 328 28.76 27.48 59.19
N GLU A 329 28.08 28.15 60.14
CA GLU A 329 26.99 29.05 59.82
C GLU A 329 27.43 30.33 59.08
N GLU A 330 28.63 30.85 59.34
CA GLU A 330 29.12 32.09 58.71
C GLU A 330 29.54 31.82 57.27
N ALA A 331 30.24 30.71 57.04
CA ALA A 331 30.48 30.17 55.70
C ALA A 331 29.16 29.97 54.90
N GLN A 332 28.10 29.45 55.55
CA GLN A 332 26.78 29.34 54.91
C GLN A 332 26.16 30.71 54.58
N LYS A 333 26.26 31.70 55.47
CA LYS A 333 25.78 33.08 55.24
C LYS A 333 26.52 33.76 54.09
N LEU A 334 27.81 33.50 53.89
CA LEU A 334 28.59 34.01 52.75
C LEU A 334 28.20 33.34 51.42
N ILE A 335 27.82 32.05 51.42
CA ILE A 335 27.43 31.31 50.21
C ILE A 335 25.97 31.62 49.79
N GLN A 336 25.08 31.87 50.76
CA GLN A 336 23.66 32.17 50.55
C GLN A 336 23.34 33.16 49.41
N PRO A 337 23.96 34.37 49.30
CA PRO A 337 23.67 35.30 48.21
C PRO A 337 24.01 34.75 46.81
N HIS A 338 24.98 33.84 46.70
CA HIS A 338 25.29 33.17 45.43
C HIS A 338 24.19 32.14 45.06
N VAL A 339 23.62 31.45 46.05
CA VAL A 339 22.50 30.52 45.85
C VAL A 339 21.24 31.28 45.40
N GLU A 340 20.97 32.44 46.00
CA GLU A 340 19.86 33.32 45.60
C GLU A 340 20.04 33.88 44.18
N ALA A 341 21.26 34.29 43.82
CA ALA A 341 21.59 34.70 42.45
C ALA A 341 21.44 33.56 41.43
N MET A 342 21.84 32.34 41.79
CA MET A 342 21.65 31.13 40.96
C MET A 342 20.16 30.83 40.74
N ALA A 343 19.35 30.87 41.81
CA ALA A 343 17.91 30.65 41.74
C ALA A 343 17.21 31.70 40.86
N ALA A 344 17.53 32.99 41.04
CA ALA A 344 17.00 34.08 40.22
C ALA A 344 17.39 33.96 38.74
N ALA A 345 18.61 33.48 38.44
CA ALA A 345 19.05 33.23 37.07
C ALA A 345 18.27 32.08 36.41
N PHE A 346 18.00 30.99 37.14
CA PHE A 346 17.15 29.90 36.66
C PHE A 346 15.68 30.33 36.47
N GLU A 347 15.11 31.11 37.38
CA GLU A 347 13.75 31.64 37.23
C GLU A 347 13.65 32.59 36.02
N ALA A 348 14.63 33.47 35.83
CA ALA A 348 14.71 34.34 34.67
C ALA A 348 14.83 33.55 33.35
N ALA A 349 15.71 32.56 33.28
CA ALA A 349 15.88 31.71 32.09
C ALA A 349 14.60 30.89 31.78
N ASN A 350 13.93 30.38 32.82
CA ASN A 350 12.72 29.57 32.64
C ASN A 350 11.43 30.41 32.45
N SER A 351 11.47 31.72 32.70
CA SER A 351 10.30 32.62 32.60
C SER A 351 9.62 32.54 31.23
N ALA A 352 10.40 32.55 30.14
CA ALA A 352 9.89 32.44 28.77
C ALA A 352 9.20 31.07 28.51
N ASN A 353 9.73 29.98 29.06
CA ASN A 353 9.11 28.65 28.97
C ASN A 353 7.79 28.60 29.76
N LEU A 354 7.74 29.25 30.92
CA LEU A 354 6.53 29.35 31.76
C LEU A 354 5.44 30.22 31.11
N GLU A 355 5.81 31.24 30.33
CA GLU A 355 4.85 32.00 29.51
C GLU A 355 4.35 31.19 28.32
N GLN A 356 5.23 30.48 27.60
CA GLN A 356 4.83 29.58 26.52
C GLN A 356 3.91 28.44 27.01
N LEU A 357 4.19 27.85 28.18
CA LEU A 357 3.32 26.84 28.80
C LEU A 357 1.91 27.37 29.05
N LYS A 358 1.77 28.57 29.65
CA LYS A 358 0.46 29.19 29.90
C LYS A 358 -0.34 29.42 28.61
N LEU A 359 0.33 29.89 27.55
CA LEU A 359 -0.31 30.10 26.24
C LEU A 359 -0.79 28.77 25.63
N LEU A 360 0.01 27.70 25.73
CA LEU A 360 -0.36 26.36 25.25
C LEU A 360 -1.47 25.71 26.10
N GLU A 361 -1.50 25.95 27.41
CA GLU A 361 -2.60 25.53 28.29
C GLU A 361 -3.91 26.26 27.95
N GLU A 362 -3.86 27.57 27.68
CA GLU A 362 -5.02 28.34 27.24
C GLU A 362 -5.54 27.93 25.86
N GLU A 363 -4.63 27.68 24.90
CA GLU A 363 -4.99 27.16 23.58
C GLU A 363 -5.60 25.75 23.69
N GLY A 364 -4.97 24.84 24.44
CA GLY A 364 -5.47 23.48 24.67
C GLY A 364 -6.84 23.47 25.34
N ARG A 365 -7.08 24.35 26.32
CA ARG A 365 -8.40 24.54 26.96
C ARG A 365 -9.46 25.03 25.97
N GLU A 366 -9.11 25.94 25.06
CA GLU A 366 -10.07 26.48 24.08
C GLU A 366 -10.33 25.49 22.93
N LEU A 367 -9.33 24.70 22.52
CA LEU A 367 -9.49 23.59 21.57
C LEU A 367 -10.37 22.48 22.16
N GLN A 368 -10.18 22.10 23.43
CA GLN A 368 -11.06 21.11 24.09
C GLN A 368 -12.51 21.60 24.14
N LYS A 369 -12.73 22.88 24.46
CA LYS A 369 -14.06 23.49 24.44
C LYS A 369 -14.70 23.49 23.03
N GLN A 370 -13.92 23.73 21.98
CA GLN A 370 -14.39 23.59 20.59
C GLN A 370 -14.76 22.13 20.25
N ILE A 371 -13.98 21.16 20.71
CA ILE A 371 -14.30 19.72 20.55
C ILE A 371 -15.62 19.39 21.27
N ASP A 372 -15.82 19.88 22.49
CA ASP A 372 -17.06 19.67 23.26
C ASP A 372 -18.28 20.31 22.59
N ASP A 373 -18.13 21.53 22.04
CA ASP A 373 -19.19 22.23 21.31
C ASP A 373 -19.53 21.57 19.97
N LEU A 374 -18.53 21.05 19.24
CA LEU A 374 -18.76 20.21 18.06
C LEU A 374 -19.40 18.87 18.43
N GLY A 375 -19.02 18.27 19.57
CA GLY A 375 -19.62 17.04 20.11
C GLY A 375 -21.13 17.19 20.38
N LYS A 376 -21.57 18.36 20.85
CA LYS A 376 -23.01 18.68 21.02
C LYS A 376 -23.78 18.71 19.70
N SER A 377 -23.11 18.79 18.54
CA SER A 377 -23.73 18.70 17.22
C SER A 377 -23.88 17.26 16.68
N ALA A 378 -23.15 16.28 17.22
CA ALA A 378 -23.22 14.89 16.76
C ALA A 378 -24.64 14.26 16.85
N PRO A 379 -25.46 14.52 17.90
CA PRO A 379 -26.86 14.07 17.94
C PRO A 379 -27.78 14.73 16.90
N ARG A 380 -27.36 15.83 16.28
CA ARG A 380 -28.05 16.45 15.14
C ARG A 380 -27.61 15.80 13.83
N LEU A 381 -26.32 15.52 13.66
CA LEU A 381 -25.79 14.79 12.50
C LEU A 381 -26.45 13.41 12.38
N ALA A 382 -26.45 12.61 13.45
CA ALA A 382 -27.07 11.27 13.45
C ALA A 382 -28.56 11.27 13.05
N LYS A 383 -29.31 12.33 13.39
CA LYS A 383 -30.71 12.52 12.96
C LYS A 383 -30.85 12.92 11.49
N LEU A 384 -29.88 13.66 10.95
CA LEU A 384 -29.81 13.95 9.52
C LEU A 384 -29.43 12.69 8.73
N ASP A 385 -28.50 11.88 9.22
CA ASP A 385 -28.12 10.60 8.59
C ASP A 385 -29.29 9.61 8.55
N GLU A 386 -30.07 9.52 9.63
CA GLU A 386 -31.33 8.75 9.68
C GLU A 386 -32.36 9.26 8.66
N GLN A 387 -32.53 10.57 8.54
CA GLN A 387 -33.41 11.18 7.54
C GLN A 387 -32.92 10.95 6.10
N ILE A 388 -31.62 11.07 5.83
CA ILE A 388 -31.01 10.79 4.52
C ILE A 388 -31.28 9.34 4.14
N LYS A 389 -31.03 8.37 5.03
CA LYS A 389 -31.29 6.94 4.78
C LYS A 389 -32.75 6.66 4.44
N VAL A 390 -33.70 7.26 5.17
CA VAL A 390 -35.14 7.11 4.88
C VAL A 390 -35.49 7.68 3.50
N LEU A 391 -34.94 8.84 3.14
CA LEU A 391 -35.15 9.47 1.83
C LEU A 391 -34.49 8.68 0.68
N GLU A 392 -33.35 8.04 0.91
CA GLU A 392 -32.71 7.13 -0.06
C GLU A 392 -33.52 5.84 -0.27
N GLU A 393 -34.02 5.24 0.82
CA GLU A 393 -34.92 4.07 0.74
C GLU A 393 -36.22 4.42 0.00
N ASP A 394 -36.84 5.58 0.30
CA ASP A 394 -38.06 6.03 -0.38
C ASP A 394 -37.80 6.40 -1.84
N ARG A 395 -36.68 7.05 -2.17
CA ARG A 395 -36.25 7.26 -3.56
C ARG A 395 -36.15 5.92 -4.31
N GLY A 396 -35.51 4.91 -3.72
CA GLY A 396 -35.43 3.57 -4.30
C GLY A 396 -36.79 2.93 -4.52
N LYS A 397 -37.76 3.13 -3.61
CA LYS A 397 -39.16 2.67 -3.78
C LYS A 397 -39.84 3.38 -4.95
N PHE A 398 -39.66 4.69 -5.09
CA PHE A 398 -40.24 5.48 -6.18
C PHE A 398 -39.62 5.17 -7.55
N GLU A 399 -38.30 5.00 -7.65
CA GLU A 399 -37.62 4.61 -8.90
C GLU A 399 -38.10 3.23 -9.38
N ASN A 400 -38.20 2.24 -8.48
CA ASN A 400 -38.76 0.92 -8.81
C ASN A 400 -40.25 0.99 -9.18
N TYR A 401 -41.04 1.85 -8.53
CA TYR A 401 -42.45 2.05 -8.88
C TYR A 401 -42.61 2.66 -10.28
N ASN A 402 -41.80 3.68 -10.60
CA ASN A 402 -41.82 4.34 -11.91
C ASN A 402 -41.42 3.36 -13.02
N MET A 403 -40.32 2.61 -12.87
CA MET A 403 -39.95 1.56 -13.83
C MET A 403 -41.05 0.50 -14.00
N SER A 404 -41.72 0.12 -12.90
CA SER A 404 -42.87 -0.79 -12.95
C SER A 404 -44.08 -0.18 -13.67
N MET A 405 -44.22 1.14 -13.71
CA MET A 405 -45.34 1.85 -14.34
C MET A 405 -45.06 2.15 -15.81
N GLU A 406 -43.86 2.60 -16.15
CA GLU A 406 -43.34 2.75 -17.51
C GLU A 406 -43.42 1.40 -18.26
N GLY A 407 -42.92 0.33 -17.65
CA GLY A 407 -43.04 -1.04 -18.15
C GLY A 407 -44.46 -1.64 -18.13
N LYS A 408 -45.48 -0.89 -17.69
CA LYS A 408 -46.91 -1.18 -17.96
C LYS A 408 -47.42 -0.32 -19.12
N VAL A 409 -47.09 0.97 -19.14
CA VAL A 409 -47.44 1.90 -20.24
C VAL A 409 -46.96 1.34 -21.58
N GLU A 410 -45.68 0.98 -21.69
CA GLU A 410 -45.11 0.37 -22.90
C GLU A 410 -45.88 -0.88 -23.37
N LYS A 411 -46.28 -1.76 -22.42
CA LYS A 411 -47.07 -2.96 -22.73
C LYS A 411 -48.47 -2.63 -23.23
N TYR A 412 -49.12 -1.62 -22.65
CA TYR A 412 -50.45 -1.18 -23.10
C TYR A 412 -50.38 -0.40 -24.42
N GLU A 413 -49.35 0.41 -24.65
CA GLU A 413 -49.12 1.07 -25.94
C GLU A 413 -48.82 0.07 -27.06
N HIS A 414 -47.97 -0.93 -26.81
CA HIS A 414 -47.71 -2.00 -27.78
C HIS A 414 -48.98 -2.81 -28.07
N ARG A 415 -49.76 -3.16 -27.03
CA ARG A 415 -51.04 -3.85 -27.21
C ARG A 415 -52.07 -2.99 -27.95
N ALA A 416 -52.09 -1.67 -27.74
CA ALA A 416 -52.95 -0.76 -28.49
C ALA A 416 -52.60 -0.79 -29.98
N LYS A 417 -51.31 -0.59 -30.34
CA LYS A 417 -50.83 -0.64 -31.73
C LYS A 417 -51.19 -1.96 -32.44
N VAL A 418 -51.02 -3.10 -31.77
CA VAL A 418 -51.40 -4.41 -32.33
C VAL A 418 -52.91 -4.54 -32.54
N LEU A 419 -53.74 -3.97 -31.66
CA LEU A 419 -55.20 -3.95 -31.82
C LEU A 419 -55.64 -2.97 -32.92
N ASP A 420 -54.98 -1.82 -33.07
CA ASP A 420 -55.24 -0.86 -34.15
C ASP A 420 -54.88 -1.48 -35.52
N GLU A 421 -53.78 -2.22 -35.61
CA GLU A 421 -53.38 -3.01 -36.80
C GLU A 421 -54.39 -4.13 -37.11
N GLU A 422 -54.90 -4.84 -36.09
CA GLU A 422 -55.91 -5.89 -36.25
C GLU A 422 -57.27 -5.31 -36.69
N ILE A 423 -57.68 -4.16 -36.15
CA ILE A 423 -58.90 -3.43 -36.57
C ILE A 423 -58.79 -3.01 -38.04
N ALA A 424 -57.68 -2.36 -38.43
CA ALA A 424 -57.48 -1.91 -39.82
C ALA A 424 -57.51 -3.07 -40.83
N LYS A 425 -57.03 -4.26 -40.45
CA LYS A 425 -57.13 -5.48 -41.25
C LYS A 425 -58.58 -5.97 -41.38
N ILE A 426 -59.34 -6.00 -40.28
CA ILE A 426 -60.75 -6.43 -40.28
C ILE A 426 -61.63 -5.46 -41.07
N GLU A 427 -61.36 -4.15 -41.01
CA GLU A 427 -62.07 -3.14 -41.81
C GLU A 427 -61.83 -3.34 -43.32
N ALA A 428 -60.62 -3.72 -43.73
CA ALA A 428 -60.32 -4.06 -45.13
C ALA A 428 -61.02 -5.35 -45.60
N GLU A 429 -60.99 -6.41 -44.79
CA GLU A 429 -61.70 -7.68 -45.08
C GLU A 429 -63.22 -7.49 -45.17
N LEU A 430 -63.78 -6.60 -44.34
CA LEU A 430 -65.19 -6.23 -44.38
C LEU A 430 -65.55 -5.45 -45.67
N GLN A 431 -64.67 -4.56 -46.14
CA GLN A 431 -64.90 -3.82 -47.37
C GLN A 431 -64.92 -4.77 -48.59
N GLU A 432 -63.95 -5.68 -48.69
CA GLU A 432 -63.88 -6.67 -49.78
C GLU A 432 -65.15 -7.54 -49.84
N ALA A 433 -65.61 -8.05 -48.70
CA ALA A 433 -66.83 -8.84 -48.61
C ALA A 433 -68.11 -8.06 -48.98
N ASP A 434 -68.20 -6.76 -48.65
CA ASP A 434 -69.36 -5.94 -49.01
C ASP A 434 -69.35 -5.51 -50.49
N GLU A 435 -68.16 -5.47 -51.13
CA GLU A 435 -68.01 -5.31 -52.58
C GLU A 435 -68.42 -6.60 -53.34
N GLU A 436 -67.98 -7.78 -52.90
CA GLU A 436 -68.46 -9.07 -53.43
C GLU A 436 -69.98 -9.21 -53.34
N ARG A 437 -70.56 -8.89 -52.17
CA ARG A 437 -71.99 -8.97 -51.92
C ARG A 437 -72.80 -8.07 -52.87
N ARG A 438 -72.28 -6.88 -53.20
CA ARG A 438 -72.89 -5.98 -54.19
C ARG A 438 -72.82 -6.58 -55.60
N ALA A 439 -71.67 -7.12 -56.00
CA ALA A 439 -71.50 -7.76 -57.31
C ALA A 439 -72.45 -8.96 -57.53
N LEU A 440 -72.70 -9.75 -56.48
CA LEU A 440 -73.67 -10.86 -56.51
C LEU A 440 -75.12 -10.35 -56.61
N GLN A 441 -75.50 -9.29 -55.87
CA GLN A 441 -76.83 -8.69 -55.98
C GLN A 441 -77.09 -8.14 -57.39
N ASP A 442 -76.12 -7.41 -57.95
CA ASP A 442 -76.12 -6.91 -59.33
C ASP A 442 -76.33 -8.04 -60.35
N ALA A 443 -75.75 -9.23 -60.11
CA ALA A 443 -75.88 -10.39 -60.97
C ALA A 443 -77.26 -11.07 -60.88
N VAL A 444 -77.91 -11.05 -59.71
CA VAL A 444 -79.28 -11.55 -59.51
C VAL A 444 -80.30 -10.60 -60.12
N ASP A 445 -80.16 -9.29 -59.92
CA ASP A 445 -81.10 -8.30 -60.44
C ASP A 445 -81.09 -8.23 -61.98
N ARG A 446 -79.96 -8.58 -62.61
CA ARG A 446 -79.85 -8.79 -64.07
C ARG A 446 -80.61 -10.02 -64.59
N GLN A 447 -80.94 -11.00 -63.74
CA GLN A 447 -81.64 -12.23 -64.15
C GLN A 447 -83.17 -12.12 -64.10
N GLY A 448 -83.73 -11.15 -63.35
CA GLY A 448 -85.14 -10.75 -63.46
C GLY A 448 -86.18 -11.82 -63.11
N LEU A 449 -85.85 -12.80 -62.26
CA LEU A 449 -86.72 -13.92 -61.90
C LEU A 449 -87.83 -13.52 -60.91
N SER A 450 -89.07 -13.93 -61.17
CA SER A 450 -90.22 -13.67 -60.29
C SER A 450 -90.42 -14.77 -59.25
N VAL A 451 -90.76 -14.38 -58.02
CA VAL A 451 -91.11 -15.29 -56.92
C VAL A 451 -92.28 -16.23 -57.29
N GLN A 452 -93.20 -15.78 -58.15
CA GLN A 452 -94.36 -16.58 -58.57
C GLN A 452 -94.00 -17.73 -59.52
N ASP A 453 -92.95 -17.59 -60.32
CA ASP A 453 -92.48 -18.66 -61.21
C ASP A 453 -91.80 -19.79 -60.42
N ILE A 454 -91.12 -19.43 -59.31
CA ILE A 454 -90.49 -20.37 -58.37
C ILE A 454 -91.56 -21.28 -57.73
N ASP A 455 -92.66 -20.72 -57.20
CA ASP A 455 -93.73 -21.51 -56.59
C ASP A 455 -94.53 -22.35 -57.60
N ARG A 456 -94.69 -21.87 -58.84
CA ARG A 456 -95.33 -22.65 -59.89
C ARG A 456 -94.51 -23.89 -60.27
N MET A 457 -93.18 -23.77 -60.36
CA MET A 457 -92.29 -24.92 -60.55
C MET A 457 -92.34 -25.91 -59.37
N ASN A 458 -92.40 -25.41 -58.13
CA ASN A 458 -92.44 -26.25 -56.93
C ASN A 458 -93.69 -27.12 -56.82
N THR A 459 -94.84 -26.64 -57.30
CA THR A 459 -96.13 -27.37 -57.21
C THR A 459 -96.26 -28.48 -58.26
N GLU A 460 -95.87 -28.24 -59.51
CA GLU A 460 -95.97 -29.25 -60.58
C GLU A 460 -94.99 -30.43 -60.35
N ARG A 461 -93.77 -30.11 -59.88
CA ARG A 461 -92.75 -31.08 -59.42
C ARG A 461 -93.33 -32.11 -58.42
N LYS A 462 -94.19 -31.65 -57.50
CA LYS A 462 -94.75 -32.46 -56.42
C LYS A 462 -95.80 -33.47 -56.88
N ARG A 463 -96.54 -33.19 -57.97
CA ARG A 463 -97.53 -34.15 -58.53
C ARG A 463 -96.86 -35.30 -59.29
N LEU A 464 -95.75 -35.01 -59.98
CA LEU A 464 -95.01 -36.02 -60.73
C LEU A 464 -94.30 -37.03 -59.80
N GLN A 465 -93.86 -36.57 -58.62
CA GLN A 465 -93.12 -37.36 -57.63
C GLN A 465 -93.88 -38.62 -57.17
N THR A 466 -95.15 -38.52 -56.78
CA THR A 466 -95.94 -39.67 -56.29
C THR A 466 -96.20 -40.74 -57.35
N GLY A 467 -96.19 -40.37 -58.64
CA GLY A 467 -96.27 -41.34 -59.74
C GLY A 467 -95.00 -42.18 -59.90
N VAL A 468 -93.84 -41.60 -59.58
CA VAL A 468 -92.53 -42.28 -59.63
C VAL A 468 -92.41 -43.30 -58.49
N GLU A 469 -92.89 -42.96 -57.29
CA GLU A 469 -92.79 -43.79 -56.08
C GLU A 469 -93.39 -45.20 -56.26
N THR A 470 -94.56 -45.32 -56.91
CA THR A 470 -95.20 -46.64 -57.13
C THR A 470 -94.51 -47.46 -58.23
N ALA A 471 -93.86 -46.80 -59.18
CA ALA A 471 -93.09 -47.47 -60.24
C ALA A 471 -91.71 -47.95 -59.73
N ALA A 472 -91.08 -47.20 -58.82
CA ALA A 472 -89.80 -47.55 -58.20
C ALA A 472 -89.87 -48.89 -57.46
N ALA A 473 -90.88 -49.09 -56.61
CA ALA A 473 -90.97 -50.27 -55.74
C ALA A 473 -90.90 -51.64 -56.48
N ARG A 474 -91.44 -51.75 -57.70
CA ARG A 474 -91.32 -52.98 -58.53
C ARG A 474 -90.01 -53.07 -59.31
N LEU A 475 -89.38 -51.93 -59.59
CA LEU A 475 -88.10 -51.85 -60.26
C LEU A 475 -86.95 -52.19 -59.28
N ASP A 476 -87.11 -51.84 -58.01
CA ASP A 476 -86.15 -52.13 -56.94
C ASP A 476 -86.11 -53.64 -56.58
N GLU A 477 -87.25 -54.33 -56.59
CA GLU A 477 -87.31 -55.80 -56.38
C GLU A 477 -86.57 -56.59 -57.49
N CYS A 478 -86.56 -56.06 -58.73
CA CYS A 478 -85.76 -56.62 -59.82
C CYS A 478 -84.28 -56.19 -59.77
N ARG A 479 -83.97 -55.00 -59.24
CA ARG A 479 -82.59 -54.55 -58.99
C ARG A 479 -81.89 -55.42 -57.96
N GLU A 480 -82.56 -55.81 -56.87
CA GLU A 480 -81.91 -56.55 -55.77
C GLU A 480 -81.27 -57.87 -56.25
N ALA A 481 -81.97 -58.61 -57.13
CA ALA A 481 -81.46 -59.83 -57.74
C ALA A 481 -80.30 -59.61 -58.74
N VAL A 482 -80.25 -58.44 -59.37
CA VAL A 482 -79.20 -58.02 -60.32
C VAL A 482 -77.96 -57.55 -59.56
N GLY A 483 -78.15 -56.65 -58.58
CA GLY A 483 -77.12 -56.13 -57.69
C GLY A 483 -76.37 -57.21 -56.90
N GLN A 484 -77.02 -58.33 -56.58
CA GLN A 484 -76.33 -59.45 -55.93
C GLN A 484 -75.25 -60.11 -56.82
N ARG A 485 -75.44 -60.14 -58.15
CA ARG A 485 -74.43 -60.63 -59.11
C ARG A 485 -73.39 -59.59 -59.49
N GLU A 486 -73.80 -58.32 -59.52
CA GLU A 486 -72.89 -57.19 -59.67
C GLU A 486 -71.94 -57.08 -58.48
N ALA A 487 -72.40 -57.32 -57.24
CA ALA A 487 -71.57 -57.29 -56.05
C ALA A 487 -70.48 -58.40 -56.03
N GLU A 488 -70.83 -59.64 -56.37
CA GLU A 488 -69.90 -60.77 -56.46
C GLU A 488 -68.76 -60.50 -57.46
N THR A 489 -69.10 -59.88 -58.58
CA THR A 489 -68.15 -59.60 -59.67
C THR A 489 -67.43 -58.27 -59.46
N GLY A 490 -68.09 -57.30 -58.83
CA GLY A 490 -67.55 -56.00 -58.41
C GLY A 490 -66.46 -56.15 -57.35
N GLN A 491 -66.59 -57.10 -56.41
CA GLN A 491 -65.52 -57.46 -55.47
C GLN A 491 -64.25 -57.96 -56.20
N LYS A 492 -64.40 -58.66 -57.34
CA LYS A 492 -63.27 -59.11 -58.17
C LYS A 492 -62.66 -58.00 -59.02
N LEU A 493 -63.44 -56.97 -59.33
CA LEU A 493 -62.93 -55.74 -59.94
C LEU A 493 -62.22 -54.86 -58.90
N GLU A 494 -62.76 -54.74 -57.69
CA GLU A 494 -62.15 -54.04 -56.55
C GLU A 494 -60.76 -54.63 -56.23
N GLU A 495 -60.61 -55.95 -56.17
CA GLU A 495 -59.29 -56.61 -56.00
C GLU A 495 -58.25 -56.20 -57.06
N LEU A 496 -58.68 -55.87 -58.28
CA LEU A 496 -57.81 -55.44 -59.39
C LEU A 496 -57.56 -53.92 -59.38
N GLU A 497 -58.59 -53.13 -59.08
CA GLU A 497 -58.51 -51.67 -58.90
C GLU A 497 -57.65 -51.33 -57.68
N ASP A 498 -57.71 -52.10 -56.61
CA ASP A 498 -56.88 -51.96 -55.41
C ASP A 498 -55.39 -52.33 -55.69
N ALA A 499 -55.13 -53.29 -56.59
CA ALA A 499 -53.78 -53.58 -57.08
C ALA A 499 -53.22 -52.45 -57.97
N VAL A 500 -54.05 -51.87 -58.84
CA VAL A 500 -53.66 -50.72 -59.69
C VAL A 500 -53.55 -49.43 -58.88
N SER A 501 -54.38 -49.22 -57.87
CA SER A 501 -54.28 -48.14 -56.88
C SER A 501 -52.98 -48.22 -56.10
N LYS A 502 -52.56 -49.41 -55.66
CA LYS A 502 -51.24 -49.63 -55.03
C LYS A 502 -50.08 -49.34 -55.98
N TYR A 503 -50.20 -49.66 -57.27
CA TYR A 503 -49.20 -49.28 -58.27
C TYR A 503 -49.15 -47.76 -58.48
N ASN A 504 -50.29 -47.12 -58.75
CA ASN A 504 -50.38 -45.70 -59.05
C ASN A 504 -49.99 -44.85 -57.83
N SER A 505 -50.43 -45.19 -56.61
CA SER A 505 -50.05 -44.48 -55.39
C SER A 505 -48.55 -44.57 -55.08
N LEU A 506 -47.89 -45.70 -55.37
CA LEU A 506 -46.42 -45.78 -55.36
C LEU A 506 -45.81 -44.89 -56.47
N GLY A 507 -46.42 -44.83 -57.65
CA GLY A 507 -46.05 -43.91 -58.72
C GLY A 507 -46.16 -42.42 -58.34
N TYR A 508 -47.22 -42.03 -57.64
CA TYR A 508 -47.41 -40.69 -57.06
C TYR A 508 -46.37 -40.40 -55.95
N GLN A 509 -46.14 -41.34 -55.03
CA GLN A 509 -45.12 -41.21 -53.97
C GLN A 509 -43.69 -41.07 -54.51
N ILE A 510 -43.39 -41.71 -55.65
CA ILE A 510 -42.09 -41.60 -56.34
C ILE A 510 -42.10 -40.42 -57.35
N GLY A 511 -43.22 -39.71 -57.52
CA GLY A 511 -43.34 -38.51 -58.37
C GLY A 511 -43.27 -38.77 -59.88
N ILE A 512 -43.70 -39.97 -60.32
CA ILE A 512 -43.69 -40.42 -61.73
C ILE A 512 -45.09 -40.35 -62.37
N ILE A 513 -46.12 -40.02 -61.59
CA ILE A 513 -47.49 -39.76 -62.03
C ILE A 513 -47.94 -38.45 -61.35
N PRO A 514 -48.60 -37.50 -62.04
CA PRO A 514 -48.97 -37.48 -63.46
C PRO A 514 -47.76 -37.35 -64.41
N SER A 515 -47.99 -37.23 -65.72
CA SER A 515 -46.93 -37.04 -66.74
C SER A 515 -46.05 -35.80 -66.51
N ASP A 516 -46.59 -34.80 -65.81
CA ASP A 516 -45.93 -33.54 -65.48
C ASP A 516 -45.24 -33.55 -64.10
N ALA A 517 -45.33 -34.67 -63.36
CA ALA A 517 -44.65 -34.83 -62.10
C ALA A 517 -43.11 -34.80 -62.31
N PRO A 518 -42.33 -34.28 -61.35
CA PRO A 518 -40.93 -33.87 -61.58
C PRO A 518 -39.99 -35.01 -62.00
N ASN A 519 -40.38 -36.26 -61.78
CA ASN A 519 -39.61 -37.44 -62.14
C ASN A 519 -40.17 -38.20 -63.38
N ALA A 520 -41.33 -37.80 -63.92
CA ALA A 520 -42.03 -38.49 -65.02
C ALA A 520 -41.47 -38.16 -66.42
N LYS A 521 -41.01 -36.91 -66.61
CA LYS A 521 -40.40 -36.41 -67.86
C LYS A 521 -41.30 -36.54 -69.10
N GLY A 522 -42.60 -36.27 -68.96
CA GLY A 522 -43.56 -36.25 -70.07
C GLY A 522 -44.00 -37.62 -70.59
N ASN A 523 -43.51 -38.72 -70.00
CA ASN A 523 -44.00 -40.06 -70.28
C ASN A 523 -45.14 -40.41 -69.32
N GLN A 524 -46.21 -41.04 -69.83
CA GLN A 524 -47.34 -41.47 -69.03
C GLN A 524 -47.13 -42.90 -68.51
N TYR A 525 -46.98 -43.04 -67.19
CA TYR A 525 -46.87 -44.34 -66.50
C TYR A 525 -48.12 -44.69 -65.69
N GLU A 526 -49.16 -43.87 -65.78
CA GLU A 526 -50.41 -44.10 -65.06
C GLU A 526 -51.10 -45.33 -65.60
N LEU A 527 -51.25 -46.32 -64.72
CA LEU A 527 -51.81 -47.61 -65.04
C LEU A 527 -53.34 -47.48 -64.92
N LEU A 528 -54.02 -47.57 -66.05
CA LEU A 528 -55.48 -47.38 -66.14
C LEU A 528 -56.14 -48.71 -66.48
N LEU A 529 -57.17 -49.07 -65.71
CA LEU A 529 -58.07 -50.15 -66.10
C LEU A 529 -58.92 -49.69 -67.28
N THR A 530 -58.82 -50.37 -68.41
CA THR A 530 -59.72 -50.19 -69.57
C THR A 530 -60.92 -51.13 -69.44
N VAL A 531 -61.65 -50.96 -68.35
CA VAL A 531 -62.99 -51.51 -68.12
C VAL A 531 -64.01 -50.48 -68.61
N ASN A 532 -65.15 -50.89 -69.18
CA ASN A 532 -66.25 -49.97 -69.42
C ASN A 532 -66.66 -49.36 -68.07
N ARG A 533 -66.39 -48.06 -67.90
CA ARG A 533 -67.13 -47.25 -66.95
C ARG A 533 -68.57 -47.13 -67.44
N GLY A 534 -69.40 -48.12 -67.08
CA GLY A 534 -70.81 -47.86 -66.80
C GLY A 534 -70.88 -46.59 -65.93
N PRO A 535 -71.71 -45.61 -66.29
CA PRO A 535 -71.47 -44.21 -65.97
C PRO A 535 -71.30 -44.00 -64.47
N GLU A 536 -70.10 -43.53 -64.08
CA GLU A 536 -69.65 -43.57 -62.69
C GLU A 536 -70.47 -42.58 -61.82
N PHE A 537 -71.49 -43.12 -61.16
CA PHE A 537 -72.54 -42.32 -60.52
C PHE A 537 -72.16 -41.88 -59.10
N GLY A 538 -71.22 -40.94 -59.02
CA GLY A 538 -70.83 -40.30 -57.77
C GLY A 538 -69.98 -39.05 -58.03
N SER A 539 -70.48 -37.83 -57.84
CA SER A 539 -71.80 -37.38 -57.37
C SER A 539 -71.99 -35.91 -57.78
N SER A 540 -73.15 -35.29 -58.00
CA SER A 540 -74.57 -35.68 -58.05
C SER A 540 -75.21 -34.90 -59.24
N GLN A 541 -76.48 -35.00 -59.65
CA GLN A 541 -77.72 -35.42 -58.98
C GLN A 541 -78.83 -35.70 -60.01
N MET A 542 -79.81 -36.55 -59.66
CA MET A 542 -81.15 -36.71 -60.27
C MET A 542 -81.30 -37.12 -61.76
N GLY A 543 -81.98 -38.25 -61.97
CA GLY A 543 -83.13 -38.29 -62.89
C GLY A 543 -82.94 -38.96 -64.26
N GLY A 544 -83.00 -40.30 -64.30
CA GLY A 544 -83.12 -41.05 -65.54
C GLY A 544 -83.44 -42.53 -65.28
N SER A 545 -84.39 -43.10 -66.01
CA SER A 545 -84.72 -44.52 -65.91
C SER A 545 -83.97 -45.33 -66.97
N GLN A 546 -82.96 -46.09 -66.55
CA GLN A 546 -82.74 -47.48 -66.97
C GLN A 546 -81.63 -48.13 -66.14
N SER A 547 -81.73 -49.44 -65.92
CA SER A 547 -80.74 -50.25 -65.22
C SER A 547 -79.58 -50.61 -66.15
N GLN A 548 -78.40 -50.05 -65.91
CA GLN A 548 -77.12 -50.41 -66.56
C GLN A 548 -75.96 -50.54 -65.54
N GLU A 549 -76.28 -50.93 -64.30
CA GLU A 549 -75.26 -51.22 -63.27
C GLU A 549 -74.42 -52.46 -63.66
N SER A 550 -74.99 -53.35 -64.50
CA SER A 550 -74.41 -54.62 -64.93
C SER A 550 -73.36 -54.52 -66.04
N ASP A 551 -73.32 -53.41 -66.77
CA ASP A 551 -72.50 -53.26 -67.99
C ASP A 551 -71.02 -52.92 -67.67
N ARG A 552 -70.70 -52.59 -66.42
CA ARG A 552 -69.31 -52.38 -65.94
C ARG A 552 -68.42 -53.62 -66.12
N LEU A 553 -69.01 -54.78 -66.34
CA LEU A 553 -68.33 -56.08 -66.35
C LEU A 553 -68.43 -56.80 -67.70
N LEU A 554 -69.12 -56.17 -68.66
CA LEU A 554 -69.32 -56.63 -70.03
C LEU A 554 -68.55 -55.74 -71.01
N ALA A 555 -68.00 -56.36 -72.06
CA ALA A 555 -67.34 -55.67 -73.16
C ALA A 555 -68.27 -55.48 -74.37
N ASP A 556 -69.33 -56.29 -74.44
CA ASP A 556 -70.49 -56.20 -75.33
C ASP A 556 -71.66 -56.93 -74.65
N ALA A 557 -72.91 -56.71 -75.08
CA ALA A 557 -74.17 -57.07 -74.39
C ALA A 557 -74.43 -58.59 -74.14
N GLY A 558 -73.43 -59.45 -74.39
CA GLY A 558 -73.43 -60.87 -74.02
C GLY A 558 -72.05 -61.46 -73.73
N ASN A 559 -70.97 -60.65 -73.69
CA ASN A 559 -69.58 -61.13 -73.56
C ASN A 559 -68.77 -60.27 -72.56
N GLY A 560 -68.06 -60.94 -71.65
CA GLY A 560 -67.16 -60.30 -70.68
C GLY A 560 -65.76 -59.97 -71.22
N TYR A 561 -64.99 -59.24 -70.43
CA TYR A 561 -63.63 -58.80 -70.77
C TYR A 561 -62.62 -59.93 -70.98
N GLN A 562 -61.66 -59.68 -71.87
CA GLN A 562 -60.46 -60.50 -72.04
C GLN A 562 -59.25 -59.81 -71.39
N PRO A 563 -58.28 -60.54 -70.79
CA PRO A 563 -57.22 -59.94 -69.98
C PRO A 563 -56.33 -58.91 -70.68
N HIS A 564 -56.22 -58.96 -72.01
CA HIS A 564 -55.44 -58.02 -72.82
C HIS A 564 -56.19 -56.73 -73.18
N HIS A 565 -57.49 -56.64 -72.87
CA HIS A 565 -58.31 -55.43 -73.02
C HIS A 565 -58.49 -54.66 -71.71
N LEU A 566 -57.91 -55.12 -70.59
CA LEU A 566 -58.14 -54.55 -69.26
C LEU A 566 -57.08 -53.53 -68.80
N LEU A 567 -55.92 -53.41 -69.47
CA LEU A 567 -54.81 -52.55 -69.04
C LEU A 567 -54.21 -51.75 -70.20
N ASN A 568 -53.87 -50.48 -69.96
CA ASN A 568 -53.44 -49.52 -70.98
C ASN A 568 -51.96 -49.56 -71.40
N LEU A 569 -51.06 -50.23 -70.64
CA LEU A 569 -49.60 -50.08 -70.78
C LEU A 569 -48.86 -51.42 -70.83
N ASP A 570 -47.79 -51.51 -71.64
CA ASP A 570 -46.79 -52.59 -71.53
C ASP A 570 -45.89 -52.37 -70.31
N LEU A 571 -46.27 -53.04 -69.22
CA LEU A 571 -45.55 -53.03 -67.94
C LEU A 571 -44.18 -53.73 -68.00
N ARG A 572 -43.89 -54.52 -69.05
CA ARG A 572 -42.66 -55.32 -69.14
C ARG A 572 -41.54 -54.61 -69.89
N GLY A 573 -41.86 -53.88 -70.96
CA GLY A 573 -40.91 -53.14 -71.80
C GLY A 573 -40.61 -51.73 -71.31
N SER A 574 -41.43 -50.75 -71.74
CA SER A 574 -41.13 -49.32 -71.64
C SER A 574 -41.11 -48.79 -70.20
N VAL A 575 -42.19 -49.03 -69.45
CA VAL A 575 -42.42 -48.53 -68.09
C VAL A 575 -41.24 -48.89 -67.17
N LYS A 576 -40.83 -50.17 -67.20
CA LYS A 576 -39.76 -50.71 -66.36
C LYS A 576 -38.38 -50.10 -66.66
N SER A 577 -38.09 -49.80 -67.92
CA SER A 577 -36.81 -49.21 -68.34
C SER A 577 -36.63 -47.80 -67.77
N ASN A 578 -37.67 -46.97 -67.86
CA ASN A 578 -37.57 -45.56 -67.48
C ASN A 578 -37.49 -45.36 -65.96
N ILE A 579 -38.22 -46.17 -65.18
CA ILE A 579 -38.14 -46.18 -63.70
C ILE A 579 -36.71 -46.51 -63.23
N LEU A 580 -35.98 -47.39 -63.94
CA LEU A 580 -34.57 -47.69 -63.65
C LEU A 580 -33.64 -46.50 -63.98
N SER A 581 -33.94 -45.74 -65.03
CA SER A 581 -33.19 -44.51 -65.38
C SER A 581 -33.38 -43.42 -64.31
N LEU A 582 -34.63 -43.19 -63.89
CA LEU A 582 -34.95 -42.27 -62.79
C LEU A 582 -34.24 -42.65 -61.49
N ARG A 583 -34.21 -43.93 -61.14
CA ARG A 583 -33.52 -44.43 -59.93
C ARG A 583 -32.04 -44.03 -59.90
N LYS A 584 -31.38 -43.92 -61.06
CA LYS A 584 -29.99 -43.44 -61.16
C LYS A 584 -29.90 -41.95 -60.80
N GLU A 585 -30.75 -41.12 -61.38
CA GLU A 585 -30.76 -39.67 -61.15
C GLU A 585 -31.12 -39.31 -59.70
N VAL A 586 -32.09 -40.00 -59.09
CA VAL A 586 -32.43 -39.81 -57.66
C VAL A 586 -31.25 -40.22 -56.76
N SER A 587 -30.47 -41.23 -57.15
CA SER A 587 -29.23 -41.57 -56.44
C SER A 587 -28.14 -40.51 -56.60
N GLU A 588 -28.10 -39.80 -57.73
CA GLU A 588 -27.13 -38.73 -58.02
C GLU A 588 -27.48 -37.45 -57.24
N ARG A 589 -28.76 -37.04 -57.23
CA ARG A 589 -29.26 -35.97 -56.34
C ARG A 589 -28.98 -36.26 -54.86
N ARG A 590 -29.10 -37.52 -54.44
CA ARG A 590 -28.73 -37.95 -53.08
C ARG A 590 -27.23 -37.84 -52.79
N THR A 591 -26.35 -38.12 -53.76
CA THR A 591 -24.90 -37.90 -53.60
C THR A 591 -24.59 -36.43 -53.36
N ASN A 592 -25.15 -35.53 -54.17
CA ASN A 592 -24.91 -34.09 -54.03
C ASN A 592 -25.43 -33.54 -52.69
N ALA A 593 -26.57 -34.05 -52.19
CA ALA A 593 -27.07 -33.73 -50.86
C ALA A 593 -26.14 -34.26 -49.74
N PHE A 594 -25.55 -35.44 -49.92
CA PHE A 594 -24.56 -36.01 -48.99
C PHE A 594 -23.25 -35.22 -49.00
N GLU A 595 -22.80 -34.70 -50.15
CA GLU A 595 -21.66 -33.79 -50.24
C GLU A 595 -21.94 -32.45 -49.52
N GLN A 596 -23.17 -31.94 -49.56
CA GLN A 596 -23.56 -30.75 -48.78
C GLN A 596 -23.58 -31.04 -47.28
N ASP A 597 -24.08 -32.20 -46.85
CA ASP A 597 -24.04 -32.63 -45.45
C ASP A 597 -22.60 -32.82 -44.94
N MET A 598 -21.72 -33.39 -45.77
CA MET A 598 -20.28 -33.53 -45.48
C MET A 598 -19.60 -32.16 -45.30
N ASN A 599 -19.88 -31.19 -46.18
CA ASN A 599 -19.38 -29.81 -46.03
C ASN A 599 -19.90 -29.12 -44.76
N ASN A 600 -21.17 -29.35 -44.38
CA ASN A 600 -21.72 -28.88 -43.12
C ASN A 600 -21.06 -29.55 -41.91
N HIS A 601 -20.69 -30.84 -42.02
CA HIS A 601 -19.96 -31.54 -40.97
C HIS A 601 -18.55 -30.98 -40.79
N GLU A 602 -17.82 -30.74 -41.90
CA GLU A 602 -16.53 -30.05 -41.86
C GLU A 602 -16.61 -28.65 -41.22
N LEU A 603 -17.68 -27.90 -41.50
CA LEU A 603 -17.90 -26.59 -40.88
C LEU A 603 -18.16 -26.72 -39.37
N LEU A 604 -18.96 -27.71 -38.95
CA LEU A 604 -19.17 -28.02 -37.53
C LEU A 604 -17.88 -28.47 -36.83
N ASP A 605 -17.01 -29.23 -37.50
CA ASP A 605 -15.72 -29.64 -36.94
C ASP A 605 -14.75 -28.47 -36.79
N LYS A 606 -14.68 -27.56 -37.78
CA LYS A 606 -13.91 -26.30 -37.68
C LYS A 606 -14.43 -25.40 -36.55
N ILE A 607 -15.73 -25.43 -36.27
CA ILE A 607 -16.34 -24.73 -35.13
C ILE A 607 -16.02 -25.43 -33.80
N LYS A 608 -15.96 -26.77 -33.74
CA LYS A 608 -15.49 -27.51 -32.54
C LYS A 608 -14.03 -27.18 -32.24
N GLU A 609 -13.16 -27.26 -33.25
CA GLU A 609 -11.73 -26.93 -33.14
C GLU A 609 -11.52 -25.51 -32.59
N ALA A 610 -12.25 -24.52 -33.13
CA ALA A 610 -12.22 -23.14 -32.61
C ALA A 610 -12.81 -22.98 -31.19
N ILE A 611 -13.72 -23.86 -30.76
CA ILE A 611 -14.26 -23.88 -29.38
C ILE A 611 -13.26 -24.55 -28.43
N ASP A 612 -12.57 -25.60 -28.87
CA ASP A 612 -11.58 -26.33 -28.08
C ASP A 612 -10.29 -25.51 -27.91
N ASP A 613 -9.84 -24.78 -28.95
CA ASP A 613 -8.79 -23.75 -28.87
C ASP A 613 -9.15 -22.68 -27.82
N LYS A 614 -10.41 -22.23 -27.78
CA LYS A 614 -10.87 -21.22 -26.81
C LYS A 614 -11.01 -21.78 -25.40
N GLN A 615 -11.34 -23.06 -25.25
CA GLN A 615 -11.27 -23.74 -23.95
C GLN A 615 -9.82 -23.86 -23.47
N ALA A 616 -8.87 -24.24 -24.34
CA ALA A 616 -7.45 -24.27 -24.01
C ALA A 616 -6.89 -22.88 -23.63
N GLU A 617 -7.31 -21.81 -24.32
CA GLU A 617 -6.98 -20.44 -23.93
C GLU A 617 -7.51 -20.10 -22.52
N VAL A 618 -8.78 -20.43 -22.23
CA VAL A 618 -9.38 -20.25 -20.90
C VAL A 618 -8.67 -21.10 -19.83
N GLU A 619 -8.26 -22.33 -20.12
CA GLU A 619 -7.49 -23.16 -19.20
C GLU A 619 -6.11 -22.57 -18.92
N THR A 620 -5.37 -22.11 -19.94
CA THR A 620 -4.06 -21.47 -19.72
C THR A 620 -4.18 -20.16 -18.94
N LEU A 621 -5.23 -19.38 -19.15
CA LEU A 621 -5.55 -18.22 -18.31
C LEU A 621 -5.87 -18.65 -16.87
N GLY A 622 -6.67 -19.71 -16.67
CA GLY A 622 -6.96 -20.29 -15.35
C GLY A 622 -5.73 -20.88 -14.65
N HIS A 623 -4.71 -21.33 -15.40
CA HIS A 623 -3.40 -21.69 -14.85
C HIS A 623 -2.58 -20.46 -14.44
N ARG A 624 -2.62 -19.37 -15.22
CA ARG A 624 -1.95 -18.10 -14.88
C ARG A 624 -2.57 -17.41 -13.66
N VAL A 625 -3.90 -17.47 -13.51
CA VAL A 625 -4.61 -16.99 -12.31
C VAL A 625 -4.16 -17.78 -11.08
N ARG A 626 -4.22 -19.12 -11.12
CA ARG A 626 -3.79 -19.98 -10.00
C ARG A 626 -2.32 -19.80 -9.63
N ALA A 627 -1.44 -19.54 -10.60
CA ALA A 627 -0.04 -19.21 -10.34
C ALA A 627 0.10 -17.86 -9.60
N ALA A 628 -0.63 -16.82 -10.03
CA ALA A 628 -0.63 -15.52 -9.37
C ALA A 628 -1.27 -15.55 -7.96
N GLU A 629 -2.30 -16.38 -7.75
CA GLU A 629 -2.88 -16.64 -6.43
C GLU A 629 -1.87 -17.33 -5.50
N GLN A 630 -1.10 -18.30 -6.01
CA GLN A 630 -0.07 -18.99 -5.24
C GLN A 630 1.13 -18.07 -4.92
N GLU A 631 1.56 -17.22 -5.85
CA GLU A 631 2.57 -16.20 -5.59
C GLU A 631 2.07 -15.18 -4.56
N PHE A 632 0.83 -14.70 -4.68
CA PHE A 632 0.22 -13.80 -3.71
C PHE A 632 0.18 -14.41 -2.30
N GLU A 633 -0.33 -15.63 -2.15
CA GLU A 633 -0.39 -16.28 -0.83
C GLU A 633 1.03 -16.54 -0.27
N SER A 634 2.00 -16.89 -1.11
CA SER A 634 3.40 -17.04 -0.66
C SER A 634 4.03 -15.71 -0.21
N THR A 635 3.74 -14.59 -0.90
CA THR A 635 4.18 -13.25 -0.43
C THR A 635 3.48 -12.83 0.86
N LYS A 636 2.21 -13.22 1.04
CA LYS A 636 1.42 -12.99 2.26
C LYS A 636 1.92 -13.83 3.44
N GLU A 637 2.23 -15.11 3.25
CA GLU A 637 2.88 -15.98 4.24
C GLU A 637 4.25 -15.45 4.65
N THR A 638 5.11 -15.09 3.69
CA THR A 638 6.46 -14.57 3.98
C THR A 638 6.42 -13.18 4.64
N THR A 639 5.48 -12.31 4.28
CA THR A 639 5.24 -11.04 4.97
C THR A 639 4.76 -11.26 6.41
N ASN A 640 3.82 -12.20 6.64
CA ASN A 640 3.36 -12.56 7.98
C ASN A 640 4.49 -13.17 8.83
N ALA A 641 5.35 -14.01 8.25
CA ALA A 641 6.50 -14.58 8.94
C ALA A 641 7.57 -13.52 9.28
N GLN A 642 7.81 -12.55 8.37
CA GLN A 642 8.66 -11.39 8.66
C GLN A 642 8.07 -10.53 9.78
N LYS A 643 6.75 -10.29 9.76
CA LYS A 643 6.05 -9.56 10.83
C LYS A 643 6.20 -10.27 12.18
N MET A 644 5.86 -11.56 12.27
CA MET A 644 6.03 -12.35 13.50
C MET A 644 7.47 -12.34 14.03
N LYS A 645 8.47 -12.36 13.13
CA LYS A 645 9.89 -12.25 13.53
C LYS A 645 10.23 -10.84 14.05
N SER A 646 9.65 -9.79 13.48
CA SER A 646 9.79 -8.42 13.97
C SER A 646 9.10 -8.24 15.32
N ASP A 647 7.87 -8.70 15.46
CA ASP A 647 7.07 -8.65 16.69
C ASP A 647 7.81 -9.38 17.84
N ALA A 648 8.38 -10.56 17.59
CA ALA A 648 9.21 -11.29 18.56
C ALA A 648 10.56 -10.61 18.88
N GLN A 649 11.12 -9.83 17.95
CA GLN A 649 12.32 -9.02 18.22
C GLN A 649 11.96 -7.79 19.08
N ILE A 650 10.79 -7.17 18.85
CA ILE A 650 10.26 -6.08 19.68
C ILE A 650 10.03 -6.59 21.10
N GLU A 651 9.32 -7.70 21.29
CA GLU A 651 9.08 -8.31 22.62
C GLU A 651 10.39 -8.61 23.37
N LYS A 652 11.44 -9.04 22.65
CA LYS A 652 12.77 -9.23 23.23
C LYS A 652 13.39 -7.90 23.70
N MET A 653 13.36 -6.86 22.86
CA MET A 653 13.91 -5.54 23.20
C MET A 653 13.12 -4.88 24.34
N GLU A 654 11.80 -5.07 24.41
CA GLU A 654 10.95 -4.64 25.52
C GLU A 654 11.33 -5.34 26.83
N LYS A 655 11.56 -6.66 26.81
CA LYS A 655 12.06 -7.41 27.98
C LYS A 655 13.46 -6.99 28.40
N GLU A 656 14.32 -6.64 27.45
CA GLU A 656 15.67 -6.14 27.72
C GLU A 656 15.63 -4.71 28.32
N LEU A 657 14.75 -3.83 27.81
CA LEU A 657 14.45 -2.52 28.40
C LEU A 657 13.83 -2.64 29.80
N GLN A 658 12.90 -3.57 30.02
CA GLN A 658 12.28 -3.84 31.33
C GLN A 658 13.35 -4.28 32.35
N ARG A 659 14.28 -5.15 31.94
CA ARG A 659 15.41 -5.63 32.76
C ARG A 659 16.44 -4.52 33.03
N MET A 660 16.73 -3.66 32.05
CA MET A 660 17.59 -2.50 32.26
C MET A 660 16.94 -1.49 33.22
N ARG A 661 15.63 -1.25 33.11
CA ARG A 661 14.87 -0.42 34.05
C ARG A 661 14.91 -0.98 35.48
N SER A 662 14.64 -2.27 35.68
CA SER A 662 14.70 -2.87 37.02
C SER A 662 16.11 -2.82 37.61
N GLY A 663 17.13 -3.15 36.81
CA GLY A 663 18.53 -3.06 37.25
C GLY A 663 18.98 -1.63 37.55
N LEU A 664 18.44 -0.62 36.85
CA LEU A 664 18.68 0.79 37.17
C LEU A 664 18.01 1.18 38.50
N THR A 665 16.75 0.76 38.74
CA THR A 665 16.06 1.00 40.01
C THR A 665 16.76 0.31 41.19
N GLU A 666 17.19 -0.94 41.03
CA GLU A 666 18.01 -1.66 42.01
C GLU A 666 19.34 -0.94 42.29
N SER A 667 20.00 -0.43 41.23
CA SER A 667 21.24 0.34 41.38
C SER A 667 21.04 1.71 42.03
N VAL A 668 19.90 2.37 41.82
CA VAL A 668 19.54 3.63 42.49
C VAL A 668 19.29 3.38 43.98
N GLN A 669 18.49 2.37 44.33
CA GLN A 669 18.23 1.99 45.73
C GLN A 669 19.52 1.62 46.50
N LEU A 670 20.47 0.97 45.84
CA LEU A 670 21.78 0.68 46.43
C LEU A 670 22.65 1.94 46.62
N MET A 671 22.48 2.96 45.78
CA MET A 671 23.17 4.25 45.93
C MET A 671 22.50 5.11 47.03
N GLU A 672 21.16 5.19 47.06
CA GLU A 672 20.38 5.84 48.12
C GLU A 672 20.69 5.22 49.50
N GLN A 673 20.74 3.89 49.60
CA GLN A 673 21.13 3.20 50.84
C GLN A 673 22.58 3.52 51.25
N ARG A 674 23.49 3.64 50.27
CA ARG A 674 24.89 3.99 50.54
C ARG A 674 25.03 5.44 51.00
N GLU A 675 24.33 6.36 50.36
CA GLU A 675 24.23 7.77 50.74
C GLU A 675 23.70 7.91 52.17
N MET A 676 22.58 7.26 52.50
CA MET A 676 22.01 7.24 53.85
C MET A 676 23.00 6.72 54.90
N ASN A 677 23.72 5.63 54.60
CA ASN A 677 24.76 5.10 55.50
C ASN A 677 25.93 6.08 55.67
N THR A 678 26.44 6.68 54.59
CA THR A 678 27.55 7.64 54.65
C THR A 678 27.15 8.94 55.35
N ASN A 679 25.91 9.42 55.19
CA ASN A 679 25.38 10.55 55.94
C ASN A 679 25.27 10.22 57.43
N LEU A 680 24.81 9.03 57.80
CA LEU A 680 24.74 8.59 59.20
C LEU A 680 26.13 8.36 59.83
N GLU A 681 27.13 7.96 59.04
CA GLU A 681 28.55 7.97 59.46
C GLU A 681 29.09 9.40 59.67
N TYR A 682 28.73 10.35 58.80
CA TYR A 682 29.08 11.76 58.92
C TYR A 682 28.43 12.44 60.13
N GLU A 683 27.12 12.24 60.37
CA GLU A 683 26.41 12.72 61.57
C GLU A 683 27.08 12.18 62.85
N GLN A 684 27.47 10.90 62.87
CA GLN A 684 28.21 10.33 64.00
C GLN A 684 29.62 10.90 64.18
N LEU A 685 30.31 11.31 63.11
CA LEU A 685 31.62 11.95 63.20
C LEU A 685 31.50 13.40 63.68
N THR A 686 30.50 14.13 63.19
CA THR A 686 30.18 15.50 63.61
C THR A 686 29.80 15.54 65.09
N LEU A 687 28.95 14.63 65.56
CA LEU A 687 28.62 14.49 66.98
C LEU A 687 29.85 14.16 67.85
N LYS A 688 30.74 13.25 67.39
CA LYS A 688 31.99 12.93 68.12
C LYS A 688 32.96 14.12 68.15
N SER A 689 33.03 14.89 67.07
CA SER A 689 33.83 16.11 67.00
C SER A 689 33.30 17.18 67.95
N ALA A 690 31.99 17.39 68.00
CA ALA A 690 31.34 18.30 68.94
C ALA A 690 31.60 17.89 70.41
N THR A 691 31.44 16.61 70.77
CA THR A 691 31.75 16.15 72.14
C THR A 691 33.23 16.30 72.49
N LEU A 692 34.15 16.06 71.55
CA LEU A 692 35.59 16.25 71.78
C LEU A 692 35.93 17.75 71.95
N ARG A 693 35.28 18.63 71.18
CA ARG A 693 35.41 20.09 71.31
C ARG A 693 34.89 20.55 72.69
N GLU A 694 33.76 20.02 73.16
CA GLU A 694 33.20 20.27 74.50
C GLU A 694 34.11 19.75 75.64
N GLU A 695 34.68 18.55 75.51
CA GLU A 695 35.68 18.01 76.44
C GLU A 695 36.93 18.91 76.52
N LEU A 696 37.46 19.34 75.36
CA LEU A 696 38.63 20.24 75.29
C LEU A 696 38.33 21.63 75.84
N HIS A 697 37.15 22.21 75.59
CA HIS A 697 36.73 23.46 76.24
C HIS A 697 36.64 23.30 77.76
N THR A 698 36.13 22.17 78.25
CA THR A 698 36.04 21.89 79.70
C THR A 698 37.44 21.76 80.34
N GLU A 699 38.41 21.14 79.66
CA GLU A 699 39.80 21.12 80.13
C GLU A 699 40.46 22.50 80.08
N LEU A 700 40.22 23.29 79.04
CA LEU A 700 40.69 24.68 78.91
C LEU A 700 40.13 25.58 80.01
N GLU A 701 38.82 25.53 80.29
CA GLU A 701 38.19 26.26 81.40
C GLU A 701 38.82 25.88 82.74
N LYS A 702 39.05 24.60 82.98
CA LYS A 702 39.69 24.10 84.21
C LYS A 702 41.12 24.61 84.36
N MET A 703 41.95 24.52 83.31
CA MET A 703 43.31 25.05 83.32
C MET A 703 43.32 26.58 83.53
N LEU A 704 42.42 27.30 82.86
CA LEU A 704 42.27 28.75 82.99
C LEU A 704 41.81 29.13 84.41
N ASN A 705 40.91 28.35 85.02
CA ASN A 705 40.46 28.53 86.40
C ASN A 705 41.61 28.31 87.41
N ASP A 706 42.47 27.32 87.20
CA ASP A 706 43.65 27.08 88.04
C ASP A 706 44.75 28.14 87.82
N ILE A 707 44.93 28.65 86.59
CA ILE A 707 45.78 29.81 86.30
C ILE A 707 45.24 31.08 87.00
N ILE A 708 43.92 31.31 87.01
CA ILE A 708 43.31 32.42 87.76
C ILE A 708 43.57 32.27 89.27
N LYS A 709 43.37 31.08 89.85
CA LYS A 709 43.68 30.82 91.28
C LYS A 709 45.15 31.11 91.59
N PHE A 710 46.07 30.64 90.74
CA PHE A 710 47.50 30.88 90.90
C PHE A 710 47.83 32.37 90.80
N LYS A 711 47.27 33.09 89.81
CA LYS A 711 47.43 34.54 89.67
C LYS A 711 46.91 35.29 90.91
N VAL A 712 45.71 34.97 91.39
CA VAL A 712 45.13 35.58 92.59
C VAL A 712 45.98 35.27 93.82
N HIS A 713 46.45 34.03 94.00
CA HIS A 713 47.34 33.69 95.10
C HIS A 713 48.65 34.48 95.07
N VAL A 714 49.26 34.66 93.89
CA VAL A 714 50.46 35.48 93.72
C VAL A 714 50.15 36.97 93.97
N GLN A 715 49.03 37.49 93.49
CA GLN A 715 48.61 38.87 93.77
C GLN A 715 48.41 39.10 95.27
N THR A 716 47.62 38.30 95.97
CA THR A 716 47.43 38.43 97.42
C THR A 716 48.72 38.19 98.21
N SER A 717 49.65 37.38 97.70
CA SER A 717 50.98 37.25 98.31
C SER A 717 51.83 38.51 98.12
N LEU A 718 51.74 39.18 96.96
CA LEU A 718 52.42 40.46 96.70
C LEU A 718 51.78 41.61 97.49
N GLU A 719 50.44 41.68 97.54
CA GLU A 719 49.66 42.63 98.36
C GLU A 719 50.04 42.50 99.84
N GLY A 720 50.16 41.26 100.37
CA GLY A 720 50.63 41.03 101.74
C GLY A 720 52.11 41.35 101.97
N TYR A 721 52.97 41.24 100.95
CA TYR A 721 54.36 41.72 101.03
C TYR A 721 54.44 43.25 100.97
N GLU A 722 53.57 43.90 100.20
CA GLU A 722 53.46 45.36 100.11
C GLU A 722 52.93 45.94 101.43
N GLU A 723 51.91 45.32 102.02
CA GLU A 723 51.39 45.68 103.35
C GLU A 723 52.45 45.45 104.45
N PHE A 724 53.20 44.34 104.41
CA PHE A 724 54.31 44.10 105.35
C PHE A 724 55.43 45.14 105.22
N VAL A 725 55.85 45.47 103.99
CA VAL A 725 56.87 46.51 103.75
C VAL A 725 56.37 47.90 104.15
N ALA A 726 55.08 48.20 103.95
CA ALA A 726 54.48 49.44 104.42
C ALA A 726 54.49 49.53 105.95
N GLN A 727 54.14 48.45 106.66
CA GLN A 727 54.19 48.40 108.13
C GLN A 727 55.61 48.51 108.68
N GLU A 728 56.61 47.87 108.05
CA GLU A 728 58.02 48.00 108.47
C GLU A 728 58.54 49.44 108.24
N VAL A 729 58.17 50.08 107.13
CA VAL A 729 58.53 51.49 106.86
C VAL A 729 57.80 52.47 107.79
N GLU A 730 56.53 52.21 108.12
CA GLU A 730 55.77 52.99 109.10
C GLU A 730 56.41 52.85 110.50
N ALA A 731 56.88 51.66 110.88
CA ALA A 731 57.62 51.43 112.11
C ALA A 731 59.03 52.07 112.12
N GLU A 732 59.78 52.03 111.01
CA GLU A 732 61.05 52.78 110.89
C GLU A 732 60.83 54.30 111.00
N CYS A 733 59.69 54.81 110.49
CA CYS A 733 59.32 56.22 110.65
C CYS A 733 58.88 56.54 112.09
N GLU A 734 58.09 55.69 112.75
CA GLU A 734 57.75 55.86 114.17
C GLU A 734 59.00 55.79 115.08
N GLU A 735 59.98 54.92 114.78
CA GLU A 735 61.24 54.87 115.53
C GLU A 735 62.11 56.12 115.27
N GLN A 736 62.09 56.69 114.05
CA GLN A 736 62.73 57.97 113.76
C GLN A 736 62.04 59.15 114.45
N GLU A 737 60.71 59.27 114.39
CA GLU A 737 59.97 60.32 115.10
C GLU A 737 60.14 60.19 116.63
N ALA A 738 60.18 58.97 117.18
CA ALA A 738 60.47 58.72 118.59
C ALA A 738 61.92 59.09 118.96
N ALA A 739 62.89 58.88 118.06
CA ALA A 739 64.28 59.29 118.26
C ALA A 739 64.43 60.82 118.23
N GLU A 740 63.84 61.51 117.24
CA GLU A 740 63.84 62.98 117.17
C GLU A 740 63.10 63.61 118.37
N ALA A 741 61.98 63.02 118.80
CA ALA A 741 61.27 63.44 120.00
C ALA A 741 62.07 63.21 121.29
N ALA A 742 62.85 62.12 121.38
CA ALA A 742 63.74 61.85 122.50
C ALA A 742 64.95 62.80 122.52
N GLU A 743 65.48 63.19 121.35
CA GLU A 743 66.55 64.16 121.23
C GLU A 743 66.08 65.57 121.64
N MET A 744 64.88 66.00 121.19
CA MET A 744 64.27 67.26 121.64
C MET A 744 63.85 67.25 123.13
N ALA A 745 63.48 66.10 123.70
CA ALA A 745 63.20 65.97 125.14
C ALA A 745 64.48 66.00 126.01
N GLY A 746 65.67 65.96 125.41
CA GLY A 746 66.95 65.95 126.13
C GLY A 746 67.44 67.32 126.64
N GLU A 747 66.95 68.44 126.08
CA GLU A 747 67.52 69.77 126.35
C GLU A 747 66.75 70.65 127.35
N GLU A 748 65.47 70.37 127.68
CA GLU A 748 64.68 71.14 128.66
C GLU A 748 64.11 70.26 129.79
N GLY A 749 64.87 70.06 130.89
CA GLY A 749 64.40 69.23 132.01
C GLY A 749 65.12 69.32 133.37
N GLY A 750 66.01 70.30 133.58
CA GLY A 750 66.86 70.35 134.78
C GLY A 750 66.39 71.31 135.88
N GLU A 751 65.39 70.96 136.70
CA GLU A 751 65.07 71.72 137.93
C GLU A 751 64.43 70.89 139.08
N ALA A 752 65.20 69.95 139.66
CA ALA A 752 64.99 69.39 141.01
C ALA A 752 66.25 68.71 141.58
#